data_AF-A0A9W8TL51-F1
#
_entry.id   AF-A0A9W8TL51-F1
#
_cell.length_a   1.000
_cell.length_b   1.000
_cell.length_c   1.000
_cell.angle_alpha   90.00
_cell.angle_beta   90.00
_cell.angle_gamma   90.00
#
_symmetry.space_group_name_H-M   'P 1'
#
loop_
_entity.id
_entity.type
_entity.pdbx_description
1 polymer ?
#
loop_
_entity_poly.entity_id
_entity_poly.type
_entity_poly.pdbx_seq_one_letter_code
_entity_poly.pdbx_strand_id
1 'polypeptide(L)'
;MYLDQQALDLLRSQSKMLYELSSTMETWQQGKYGRYLSFCDCATLADVRKMWAFYGVERKGAESARFQSVLDKAKANRQNFVNPGRSSINLTGLRSASPAHLSCLQDLNTLNQHYWKHGITELKADIRSAATHSNPAFLTLGDGAVVHYGTDPLLGFHFAAVDAPLDSTDATVNRLPWREKYAALARAEFREWVVSYRERFPKNDVRVRFFIGDAVSFAHTLQRKRETSEITAHWYRDRYGVRPLVLDGPEYAPGARAPVQFDVIDTSNLCDHLGSLTLLTATSPLLPDVSAVLYTEALARNHKSYREVLDQVLCGHVPTLSTLLGLFPIEYWTNTSPMSIGDEMMLDTLMGGLSKNQKTSRQGGQMFLRTSWKRALCISSTITPLPQSIPIRFEPKLFAKTLYGVYVRMFLDEYWAHRLSNLDLEALRKSALDTVMEATMDLIEGRSNAPMGMNYYQELNVYLHMLGVFSTGVMKGWTKRNEDPILTPFLSSIRPVDGKWGDLRDWKNIPPVVCVTLRIPRNKLTVFTNMDLNKLVALGVHNSPTTVACFLPKLGLTLNVHETTLNDLDAVHVTRFAPNQKGFPIVTGFTRTALANDIGTRAESSLIAAVDQKTGAITSLIGQLDIMSSDLKQALTSRCEIKKSIVSPCKVTISLGQNPPLGLCFPIFIKQSSQKLRIARRSSHVEVVIQVAECSEWITYPDYIVPVRPLPGKPVNCNMPYLNLQKCPIIQIMQHSRLKWLVPHLSLAMSARERALREREDLPRSIGENVRLDFKESIFSIFVQFAGLQGTKSQVFCLNNAAHGGVHVIILASALRLDLANRAVVLDCAVLPLYDALMPDITGSLAKLQGFGVVVVQVNDAELQLWRHALPVYVERCRDWTHRDNCEYAISSSIPLNKGNRKRVLCSCGNGKFPPNFISNVLGWIGLSKYAVRATISPAFWAPFAEDMYSPDQGNLGKKKVANVEKTSVDSGCASCGKNKQADGGGLLNCARCMKVNYGEHYNTTATKARARWPAGYGRADPLCSPPKPITPPSTRALMDGKEPFNTVTIT
;
A
#
# COMPACT_ATOMS: atom_id res chain seq x y z
N MET A 1 4.25 -28.42 13.75
CA MET A 1 4.08 -28.45 15.22
C MET A 1 4.82 -29.59 15.88
N TYR A 2 4.85 -30.79 15.30
CA TYR A 2 5.67 -31.91 15.82
C TYR A 2 6.85 -32.23 14.91
N LEU A 3 7.87 -32.85 15.48
CA LEU A 3 9.09 -33.33 14.84
C LEU A 3 9.26 -34.82 15.16
N ASP A 4 9.90 -35.54 14.24
CA ASP A 4 10.50 -36.83 14.56
C ASP A 4 11.80 -36.63 15.37
N GLN A 5 12.32 -37.72 15.92
CA GLN A 5 13.53 -37.68 16.76
C GLN A 5 14.75 -37.16 15.99
N GLN A 6 14.93 -37.55 14.72
CA GLN A 6 16.05 -37.12 13.90
C GLN A 6 16.04 -35.60 13.66
N ALA A 7 14.89 -35.03 13.33
CA ALA A 7 14.73 -33.59 13.12
C ALA A 7 14.90 -32.80 14.42
N LEU A 8 14.46 -33.34 15.56
CA LEU A 8 14.68 -32.74 16.88
C LEU A 8 16.17 -32.70 17.25
N ASP A 9 16.89 -33.81 17.02
CA ASP A 9 18.33 -33.88 17.30
C ASP A 9 19.14 -32.99 16.35
N LEU A 10 18.71 -32.88 15.09
CA LEU A 10 19.28 -31.93 14.14
C LEU A 10 19.06 -30.48 14.61
N LEU A 11 17.84 -30.12 15.01
CA LEU A 11 17.56 -28.78 15.53
C LEU A 11 18.44 -28.45 16.75
N ARG A 12 18.57 -29.38 17.69
CA ARG A 12 19.39 -29.21 18.90
C ARG A 12 20.87 -29.05 18.58
N SER A 13 21.42 -29.95 17.77
CA SER A 13 22.84 -29.93 17.38
C SER A 13 23.21 -28.66 16.62
N GLN A 14 22.40 -28.27 15.63
CA GLN A 14 22.62 -27.03 14.87
C GLN A 14 22.48 -25.78 15.76
N SER A 15 21.51 -25.77 16.69
CA SER A 15 21.34 -24.64 17.62
C SER A 15 22.52 -24.50 18.59
N LYS A 16 23.06 -25.61 19.10
CA LYS A 16 24.27 -25.60 19.94
C LYS A 16 25.48 -25.05 19.19
N MET A 17 25.69 -25.51 17.95
CA MET A 17 26.77 -25.01 17.10
C MET A 17 26.62 -23.50 16.82
N LEU A 18 25.42 -23.03 16.44
CA LEU A 18 25.18 -21.60 16.21
C LEU A 18 25.34 -20.77 17.49
N TYR A 19 24.94 -21.32 18.63
CA TYR A 19 25.21 -20.72 19.94
C TYR A 19 26.72 -20.61 20.19
N GLU A 20 27.53 -21.63 19.94
CA GLU A 20 28.99 -21.52 20.14
C GLU A 20 29.62 -20.45 19.24
N LEU A 21 29.20 -20.37 17.97
CA LEU A 21 29.74 -19.42 16.98
C LEU A 21 29.32 -17.96 17.18
N SER A 22 28.34 -17.69 18.05
CA SER A 22 27.72 -16.37 18.21
C SER A 22 28.09 -15.66 19.51
N SER A 23 29.26 -15.97 20.09
CA SER A 23 29.68 -15.43 21.39
C SER A 23 29.85 -13.91 21.37
N THR A 24 30.43 -13.41 20.28
CA THR A 24 30.64 -11.99 20.01
C THR A 24 30.35 -11.72 18.54
N MET A 25 30.22 -10.43 18.19
CA MET A 25 30.05 -10.03 16.79
C MET A 25 31.28 -10.40 15.96
N GLU A 26 32.47 -10.24 16.54
CA GLU A 26 33.76 -10.53 15.93
C GLU A 26 33.92 -12.03 15.66
N THR A 27 33.61 -12.88 16.64
CA THR A 27 33.65 -14.35 16.47
C THR A 27 32.67 -14.82 15.41
N TRP A 28 31.45 -14.26 15.39
CA TRP A 28 30.46 -14.59 14.37
C TRP A 28 30.95 -14.22 12.96
N GLN A 29 31.54 -13.03 12.80
CA GLN A 29 32.07 -12.53 11.53
C GLN A 29 33.25 -13.33 10.99
N GLN A 30 34.16 -13.75 11.87
CA GLN A 30 35.27 -14.63 11.53
C GLN A 30 34.80 -16.07 11.22
N GLY A 31 33.62 -16.44 11.71
CA GLY A 31 33.01 -17.74 11.48
C GLY A 31 32.51 -17.95 10.04
N LYS A 32 32.19 -19.21 9.72
CA LYS A 32 31.72 -19.65 8.39
C LYS A 32 30.44 -18.95 7.91
N TYR A 33 29.62 -18.45 8.83
CA TYR A 33 28.32 -17.84 8.54
C TYR A 33 28.37 -16.32 8.43
N GLY A 34 29.26 -15.65 9.19
CA GLY A 34 29.27 -14.20 9.35
C GLY A 34 29.55 -13.39 8.08
N ARG A 35 30.15 -14.03 7.06
CA ARG A 35 30.35 -13.42 5.73
C ARG A 35 29.03 -13.13 4.98
N TYR A 36 27.97 -13.88 5.28
CA TYR A 36 26.71 -13.90 4.52
C TYR A 36 25.49 -13.59 5.38
N LEU A 37 25.51 -14.03 6.63
CA LEU A 37 24.51 -13.75 7.64
C LEU A 37 25.14 -12.75 8.60
N SER A 38 24.73 -11.48 8.54
CA SER A 38 25.26 -10.46 9.45
C SER A 38 24.16 -9.85 10.30
N PHE A 39 24.55 -9.30 11.44
CA PHE A 39 23.66 -8.64 12.36
C PHE A 39 23.88 -7.14 12.28
N CYS A 40 22.79 -6.37 12.24
CA CYS A 40 22.88 -4.92 12.21
C CYS A 40 23.42 -4.33 13.51
N ASP A 41 23.28 -5.07 14.61
CA ASP A 41 23.69 -4.65 15.95
C ASP A 41 23.92 -5.84 16.90
N CYS A 42 24.67 -5.60 17.98
CA CYS A 42 25.03 -6.59 18.99
C CYS A 42 23.83 -7.07 19.80
N ALA A 43 22.83 -6.21 20.02
CA ALA A 43 21.62 -6.56 20.78
C ALA A 43 20.79 -7.63 20.04
N THR A 44 20.70 -7.56 18.72
CA THR A 44 20.03 -8.54 17.86
C THR A 44 20.76 -9.88 17.94
N LEU A 45 22.09 -9.88 17.83
CA LEU A 45 22.90 -11.10 18.01
C LEU A 45 22.64 -11.73 19.39
N ALA A 46 22.62 -10.92 20.45
CA ALA A 46 22.37 -11.39 21.81
C ALA A 46 20.97 -12.01 21.97
N ASP A 47 19.93 -11.42 21.36
CA ASP A 47 18.57 -11.95 21.44
C ASP A 47 18.41 -13.25 20.63
N VAL A 48 19.00 -13.32 19.44
CA VAL A 48 19.04 -14.57 18.64
C VAL A 48 19.83 -15.66 19.36
N ARG A 49 20.97 -15.31 19.97
CA ARG A 49 21.78 -16.23 20.77
C ARG A 49 20.98 -16.87 21.92
N LYS A 50 20.14 -16.11 22.62
CA LYS A 50 19.24 -16.65 23.67
C LYS A 50 18.29 -17.70 23.10
N MET A 51 17.74 -17.48 21.91
CA MET A 51 16.87 -18.46 21.25
C MET A 51 17.61 -19.72 20.83
N TRP A 52 18.83 -19.61 20.30
CA TRP A 52 19.66 -20.78 20.00
C TRP A 52 20.03 -21.58 21.25
N ALA A 53 20.38 -20.90 22.34
CA ALA A 53 20.58 -21.55 23.63
C ALA A 53 19.32 -22.31 24.06
N PHE A 54 18.15 -21.66 23.95
CA PHE A 54 16.87 -22.26 24.27
C PHE A 54 16.57 -23.49 23.37
N TYR A 55 16.80 -23.44 22.07
CA TYR A 55 16.54 -24.59 21.18
C TYR A 55 17.52 -25.74 21.36
N GLY A 56 18.75 -25.48 21.82
CA GLY A 56 19.79 -26.48 22.03
C GLY A 56 19.58 -27.42 23.23
N VAL A 57 18.66 -27.09 24.15
CA VAL A 57 18.46 -27.84 25.40
C VAL A 57 17.61 -29.09 25.18
N GLU A 58 18.08 -30.22 25.70
CA GLU A 58 17.28 -31.44 25.84
C GLU A 58 16.29 -31.25 27.00
N ARG A 59 15.02 -31.55 26.75
CA ARG A 59 13.94 -31.34 27.72
C ARG A 59 13.23 -32.63 28.02
N LYS A 60 12.99 -32.89 29.30
CA LYS A 60 12.33 -34.09 29.83
C LYS A 60 11.31 -33.70 30.91
N GLY A 61 10.41 -34.62 31.22
CA GLY A 61 9.43 -34.45 32.31
C GLY A 61 8.55 -33.20 32.15
N ALA A 62 8.53 -32.38 33.20
CA ALA A 62 7.64 -31.22 33.32
C ALA A 62 7.79 -30.19 32.18
N GLU A 63 9.00 -29.95 31.68
CA GLU A 63 9.20 -29.01 30.58
C GLU A 63 8.60 -29.51 29.25
N SER A 64 8.72 -30.81 28.98
CA SER A 64 8.11 -31.42 27.80
C SER A 64 6.58 -31.38 27.90
N ALA A 65 6.04 -31.65 29.10
CA ALA A 65 4.60 -31.55 29.35
C ALA A 65 4.08 -30.11 29.19
N ARG A 66 4.85 -29.10 29.64
CA ARG A 66 4.55 -27.68 29.42
C ARG A 66 4.43 -27.36 27.94
N PHE A 67 5.37 -27.85 27.12
CA PHE A 67 5.40 -27.57 25.68
C PHE A 67 4.19 -28.16 24.96
N GLN A 68 3.86 -29.41 25.31
CA GLN A 68 2.66 -30.08 24.82
C GLN A 68 1.40 -29.28 25.20
N SER A 69 1.31 -28.80 26.45
CA SER A 69 0.19 -27.98 26.92
C SER A 69 0.00 -26.70 26.09
N VAL A 70 1.08 -26.04 25.67
CA VAL A 70 0.98 -24.86 24.80
C VAL A 70 0.38 -25.21 23.43
N LEU A 71 0.83 -26.31 22.82
CA LEU A 71 0.30 -26.75 21.53
C LEU A 71 -1.16 -27.21 21.62
N ASP A 72 -1.52 -27.89 22.71
CA ASP A 72 -2.91 -28.33 22.95
C ASP A 72 -3.83 -27.12 23.18
N LYS A 73 -3.39 -26.14 23.97
CA LYS A 73 -4.09 -24.84 24.12
C LYS A 73 -4.25 -24.14 22.77
N ALA A 74 -3.22 -24.13 21.91
CA ALA A 74 -3.32 -23.55 20.59
C ALA A 74 -4.37 -24.26 19.71
N LYS A 75 -4.40 -25.60 19.72
CA LYS A 75 -5.41 -26.39 19.00
C LYS A 75 -6.82 -26.12 19.52
N ALA A 76 -7.00 -26.05 20.84
CA ALA A 76 -8.28 -25.71 21.47
C ALA A 76 -8.71 -24.27 21.12
N ASN A 77 -7.80 -23.30 21.21
CA ASN A 77 -8.09 -21.91 20.86
C ASN A 77 -8.52 -21.77 19.40
N ARG A 78 -7.90 -22.50 18.47
CA ARG A 78 -8.33 -22.51 17.08
C ARG A 78 -9.78 -22.98 16.91
N GLN A 79 -10.23 -23.97 17.68
CA GLN A 79 -11.63 -24.41 17.65
C GLN A 79 -12.60 -23.29 18.07
N ASN A 80 -12.17 -22.38 18.96
CA ASN A 80 -12.98 -21.22 19.34
C ASN A 80 -13.06 -20.16 18.22
N PHE A 81 -12.04 -20.05 17.37
CA PHE A 81 -12.05 -19.16 16.19
C PHE A 81 -12.74 -19.78 14.96
N VAL A 82 -12.82 -21.11 14.89
CA VAL A 82 -13.52 -21.87 13.85
C VAL A 82 -14.92 -22.23 14.38
N ASN A 83 -15.90 -21.36 14.17
CA ASN A 83 -17.28 -21.49 14.70
C ASN A 83 -17.83 -22.94 14.65
N PRO A 84 -18.12 -23.59 15.80
CA PRO A 84 -18.53 -25.00 15.84
C PRO A 84 -19.90 -25.30 15.18
N GLY A 85 -20.69 -24.29 14.80
CA GLY A 85 -21.98 -24.43 14.13
C GLY A 85 -22.00 -24.09 12.63
N ARG A 86 -20.87 -23.72 12.02
CA ARG A 86 -20.77 -23.42 10.58
C ARG A 86 -19.64 -24.26 10.00
N SER A 87 -19.89 -24.99 8.92
CA SER A 87 -18.83 -25.61 8.12
C SER A 87 -18.00 -24.51 7.43
N SER A 88 -17.13 -23.81 8.16
CA SER A 88 -16.30 -22.76 7.59
C SER A 88 -15.14 -23.41 6.87
N ILE A 89 -15.23 -23.49 5.54
CA ILE A 89 -14.10 -23.82 4.68
C ILE A 89 -13.01 -22.77 4.96
N ASN A 90 -11.82 -23.19 5.34
CA ASN A 90 -10.68 -22.28 5.43
C ASN A 90 -10.23 -21.91 4.02
N LEU A 91 -10.38 -20.63 3.68
CA LEU A 91 -10.07 -20.10 2.35
C LEU A 91 -8.71 -19.37 2.28
N THR A 92 -7.91 -19.34 3.35
CA THR A 92 -6.63 -18.59 3.35
C THR A 92 -5.61 -19.16 2.36
N GLY A 93 -5.73 -20.44 1.99
CA GLY A 93 -4.87 -21.10 0.99
C GLY A 93 -5.14 -20.71 -0.45
N LEU A 94 -6.27 -20.04 -0.75
CA LEU A 94 -6.61 -19.65 -2.13
C LEU A 94 -5.55 -18.77 -2.77
N ARG A 95 -4.97 -17.85 -1.99
CA ARG A 95 -3.93 -16.92 -2.47
C ARG A 95 -2.70 -17.64 -3.01
N SER A 96 -2.33 -18.74 -2.37
CA SER A 96 -1.21 -19.61 -2.78
C SER A 96 -1.51 -20.37 -4.07
N ALA A 97 -2.78 -20.63 -4.38
CA ALA A 97 -3.21 -21.35 -5.57
C ALA A 97 -3.61 -20.43 -6.75
N SER A 98 -3.73 -19.12 -6.54
CA SER A 98 -4.02 -18.17 -7.61
C SER A 98 -2.88 -18.11 -8.65
N PRO A 99 -3.19 -18.05 -9.96
CA PRO A 99 -4.52 -17.89 -10.56
C PRO A 99 -5.31 -19.19 -10.78
N ALA A 100 -4.71 -20.37 -10.60
CA ALA A 100 -5.30 -21.67 -10.92
C ALA A 100 -6.16 -22.28 -9.79
N HIS A 101 -6.85 -21.47 -9.00
CA HIS A 101 -7.39 -21.85 -7.69
C HIS A 101 -8.80 -22.50 -7.70
N LEU A 102 -9.47 -22.58 -8.86
CA LEU A 102 -10.89 -23.01 -8.95
C LEU A 102 -11.17 -24.42 -8.43
N SER A 103 -10.16 -25.30 -8.38
CA SER A 103 -10.32 -26.72 -8.03
C SER A 103 -9.66 -27.11 -6.70
N CYS A 104 -8.89 -26.23 -6.06
CA CYS A 104 -8.04 -26.57 -4.91
C CYS A 104 -8.72 -26.40 -3.53
N LEU A 105 -9.90 -25.78 -3.50
CA LEU A 105 -10.57 -25.32 -2.28
C LEU A 105 -10.75 -26.39 -1.20
N GLN A 106 -11.31 -27.53 -1.58
CA GLN A 106 -11.59 -28.62 -0.64
C GLN A 106 -10.30 -29.29 -0.15
N ASP A 107 -9.32 -29.42 -1.04
CA ASP A 107 -8.03 -30.05 -0.75
C ASP A 107 -7.22 -29.20 0.23
N LEU A 108 -7.08 -27.90 -0.01
CA LEU A 108 -6.37 -26.99 0.88
C LEU A 108 -7.03 -26.87 2.26
N ASN A 109 -8.37 -26.81 2.32
CA ASN A 109 -9.07 -26.85 3.59
C ASN A 109 -8.82 -28.16 4.35
N THR A 110 -8.85 -29.30 3.65
CA THR A 110 -8.56 -30.62 4.25
C THR A 110 -7.13 -30.70 4.75
N LEU A 111 -6.16 -30.19 4.00
CA LEU A 111 -4.75 -30.13 4.40
C LEU A 111 -4.54 -29.23 5.62
N ASN A 112 -5.23 -28.09 5.69
CA ASN A 112 -5.20 -27.21 6.86
C ASN A 112 -5.78 -27.90 8.10
N GLN A 113 -6.94 -28.57 7.96
CA GLN A 113 -7.53 -29.36 9.03
C GLN A 113 -6.61 -30.50 9.48
N HIS A 114 -5.97 -31.19 8.53
CA HIS A 114 -4.99 -32.23 8.78
C HIS A 114 -3.79 -31.71 9.57
N TYR A 115 -3.20 -30.59 9.14
CA TYR A 115 -2.07 -29.97 9.84
C TYR A 115 -2.41 -29.61 11.28
N TRP A 116 -3.59 -29.07 11.56
CA TRP A 116 -3.96 -28.73 12.93
C TRP A 116 -4.36 -29.93 13.78
N LYS A 117 -4.90 -30.99 13.17
CA LYS A 117 -5.20 -32.25 13.85
C LYS A 117 -3.91 -32.97 14.25
N HIS A 118 -2.98 -33.12 13.30
CA HIS A 118 -1.80 -33.96 13.44
C HIS A 118 -0.50 -33.20 13.70
N GLY A 119 -0.48 -31.89 13.54
CA GLY A 119 0.69 -31.02 13.70
C GLY A 119 1.78 -31.16 12.63
N ILE A 120 1.51 -31.86 11.52
CA ILE A 120 2.43 -32.10 10.40
C ILE A 120 1.64 -32.17 9.08
N THR A 121 2.30 -31.87 7.95
CA THR A 121 1.69 -31.91 6.60
C THR A 121 1.73 -33.28 5.93
N GLU A 122 2.39 -34.27 6.53
CA GLU A 122 2.52 -35.64 5.99
C GLU A 122 1.20 -36.41 6.12
N LEU A 123 0.72 -36.96 5.00
CA LEU A 123 -0.55 -37.69 4.94
C LEU A 123 -0.38 -39.18 5.24
N LYS A 124 0.79 -39.76 4.93
CA LYS A 124 1.09 -41.18 5.17
C LYS A 124 1.21 -41.48 6.67
N ALA A 125 0.44 -42.47 7.14
CA ALA A 125 0.24 -42.73 8.56
C ALA A 125 1.50 -43.30 9.25
N ASP A 126 2.22 -44.17 8.56
CA ASP A 126 3.49 -44.76 8.97
C ASP A 126 4.55 -43.68 9.20
N ILE A 127 4.75 -42.77 8.24
CA ILE A 127 5.73 -41.66 8.38
C ILE A 127 5.29 -40.68 9.47
N ARG A 128 4.00 -40.35 9.52
CA ARG A 128 3.43 -39.46 10.55
C ARG A 128 3.63 -40.01 11.96
N SER A 129 3.55 -41.33 12.16
CA SER A 129 3.66 -41.95 13.48
C SER A 129 4.99 -41.68 14.19
N ALA A 130 6.05 -41.36 13.45
CA ALA A 130 7.37 -41.02 13.99
C ALA A 130 7.45 -39.59 14.56
N ALA A 131 6.56 -38.68 14.16
CA ALA A 131 6.59 -37.26 14.55
C ALA A 131 5.82 -37.00 15.85
N THR A 132 6.38 -37.43 16.98
CA THR A 132 5.72 -37.36 18.30
C THR A 132 6.25 -36.23 19.20
N HIS A 133 7.37 -35.62 18.86
CA HIS A 133 8.02 -34.64 19.73
C HIS A 133 7.52 -33.21 19.43
N SER A 134 7.15 -32.47 20.48
CA SER A 134 6.77 -31.06 20.35
C SER A 134 7.93 -30.23 19.79
N ASN A 135 7.67 -29.44 18.74
CA ASN A 135 8.68 -28.59 18.13
C ASN A 135 8.95 -27.34 19.00
N PRO A 136 10.16 -27.18 19.59
CA PRO A 136 10.46 -26.05 20.46
C PRO A 136 10.50 -24.70 19.73
N ALA A 137 10.58 -24.69 18.39
CA ALA A 137 10.57 -23.46 17.59
C ALA A 137 9.22 -22.72 17.59
N PHE A 138 8.15 -23.33 18.13
CA PHE A 138 6.85 -22.67 18.33
C PHE A 138 6.75 -21.90 19.66
N LEU A 139 7.82 -21.89 20.46
CA LEU A 139 7.83 -21.32 21.80
C LEU A 139 8.75 -20.10 21.89
N THR A 140 8.47 -19.27 22.89
CA THR A 140 9.27 -18.10 23.25
C THR A 140 9.97 -18.33 24.59
N LEU A 141 10.89 -17.44 24.97
CA LEU A 141 11.60 -17.52 26.26
C LEU A 141 10.66 -17.30 27.47
N GLY A 142 9.48 -16.73 27.26
CA GLY A 142 8.50 -16.46 28.31
C GLY A 142 7.38 -17.51 28.38
N ASP A 143 6.60 -17.46 29.45
CA ASP A 143 5.56 -18.47 29.75
C ASP A 143 4.27 -18.34 28.92
N GLY A 144 4.17 -17.31 28.07
CA GLY A 144 2.95 -16.94 27.33
C GLY A 144 2.96 -17.24 25.84
N ALA A 145 3.66 -18.28 25.37
CA ALA A 145 3.70 -18.60 23.94
C ALA A 145 2.29 -18.88 23.37
N VAL A 146 1.91 -18.16 22.32
CA VAL A 146 0.64 -18.32 21.60
C VAL A 146 0.93 -18.61 20.13
N VAL A 147 0.48 -19.76 19.64
CA VAL A 147 0.51 -20.07 18.21
C VAL A 147 -0.72 -19.46 17.55
N HIS A 148 -0.50 -18.58 16.58
CA HIS A 148 -1.59 -17.89 15.86
C HIS A 148 -2.49 -18.91 15.13
N TYR A 149 -3.82 -18.75 15.22
CA TYR A 149 -4.79 -19.68 14.63
C TYR A 149 -4.69 -19.80 13.10
N GLY A 150 -4.16 -18.76 12.44
CA GLY A 150 -3.88 -18.74 10.99
C GLY A 150 -2.57 -19.43 10.58
N THR A 151 -1.84 -20.03 11.52
CA THR A 151 -0.59 -20.75 11.21
C THR A 151 -0.88 -21.92 10.27
N ASP A 152 -0.26 -21.89 9.10
CA ASP A 152 -0.32 -22.98 8.12
C ASP A 152 0.99 -22.97 7.31
N PRO A 153 1.80 -24.04 7.39
CA PRO A 153 3.11 -24.10 6.74
C PRO A 153 3.04 -24.13 5.20
N LEU A 154 1.85 -24.30 4.62
CA LEU A 154 1.67 -24.38 3.17
C LEU A 154 1.47 -23.01 2.51
N LEU A 155 1.01 -21.98 3.24
CA LEU A 155 0.57 -20.71 2.64
C LEU A 155 1.67 -19.90 1.93
N GLY A 156 2.94 -20.15 2.25
CA GLY A 156 4.07 -19.43 1.66
C GLY A 156 4.57 -19.95 0.30
N PHE A 157 3.93 -20.99 -0.27
CA PHE A 157 4.37 -21.67 -1.48
C PHE A 157 3.40 -21.46 -2.65
N HIS A 158 3.85 -21.71 -3.88
CA HIS A 158 3.06 -21.41 -5.09
C HIS A 158 2.30 -22.63 -5.61
N PHE A 159 1.06 -22.84 -5.14
CA PHE A 159 0.22 -23.98 -5.48
C PHE A 159 -0.49 -23.91 -6.83
N ALA A 160 -0.49 -22.75 -7.50
CA ALA A 160 -1.01 -22.65 -8.86
C ALA A 160 -0.34 -23.66 -9.82
N ALA A 161 0.91 -24.06 -9.52
CA ALA A 161 1.66 -25.08 -10.27
C ALA A 161 1.14 -26.52 -10.09
N VAL A 162 0.34 -26.81 -9.06
CA VAL A 162 -0.34 -28.12 -8.92
C VAL A 162 -1.52 -28.21 -9.88
N ASP A 163 -2.34 -27.16 -9.89
CA ASP A 163 -3.60 -27.15 -10.64
C ASP A 163 -3.40 -26.82 -12.12
N ALA A 164 -2.47 -25.92 -12.45
CA ALA A 164 -2.09 -25.64 -13.83
C ALA A 164 -1.35 -26.83 -14.48
N PRO A 165 -1.64 -27.19 -15.74
CA PRO A 165 -0.85 -28.17 -16.47
C PRO A 165 0.49 -27.54 -16.85
N LEU A 166 1.62 -28.06 -16.38
CA LEU A 166 2.95 -27.52 -16.70
C LEU A 166 3.78 -28.51 -17.53
N ASP A 167 4.63 -28.01 -18.43
CA ASP A 167 5.49 -28.82 -19.31
C ASP A 167 6.58 -29.61 -18.55
N SER A 168 7.07 -29.03 -17.45
CA SER A 168 8.11 -29.62 -16.62
C SER A 168 7.66 -29.65 -15.16
N THR A 169 6.90 -30.68 -14.78
CA THR A 169 6.70 -31.02 -13.38
C THR A 169 7.59 -32.20 -13.00
N ASP A 170 8.08 -32.17 -11.77
CA ASP A 170 8.85 -33.29 -11.21
C ASP A 170 8.03 -34.60 -11.36
N ALA A 171 8.60 -35.57 -12.07
CA ALA A 171 7.96 -36.85 -12.34
C ALA A 171 7.57 -37.58 -11.04
N THR A 172 8.29 -37.33 -9.95
CA THR A 172 7.97 -37.87 -8.62
C THR A 172 6.71 -37.23 -8.04
N VAL A 173 6.55 -35.90 -8.15
CA VAL A 173 5.36 -35.17 -7.70
C VAL A 173 4.13 -35.57 -8.52
N ASN A 174 4.28 -35.79 -9.82
CA ASN A 174 3.16 -36.16 -10.70
C ASN A 174 2.50 -37.49 -10.33
N ARG A 175 3.28 -38.46 -9.81
CA ARG A 175 2.83 -39.80 -9.44
C ARG A 175 2.09 -39.85 -8.11
N LEU A 176 2.16 -38.78 -7.31
CA LEU A 176 1.49 -38.73 -6.01
C LEU A 176 -0.03 -38.55 -6.17
N PRO A 177 -0.82 -39.06 -5.21
CA PRO A 177 -2.22 -38.69 -5.07
C PRO A 177 -2.38 -37.17 -5.05
N TRP A 178 -3.48 -36.66 -5.62
CA TRP A 178 -3.65 -35.23 -5.92
C TRP A 178 -3.39 -34.32 -4.71
N ARG A 179 -3.93 -34.64 -3.53
CA ARG A 179 -3.72 -33.87 -2.29
C ARG A 179 -2.28 -33.88 -1.79
N GLU A 180 -1.56 -34.98 -1.98
CA GLU A 180 -0.15 -35.10 -1.57
C GLU A 180 0.75 -34.18 -2.41
N LYS A 181 0.33 -33.81 -3.62
CA LYS A 181 1.08 -32.92 -4.50
C LYS A 181 1.33 -31.55 -3.90
N TYR A 182 0.41 -30.98 -3.13
CA TYR A 182 0.60 -29.66 -2.51
C TYR A 182 1.76 -29.66 -1.51
N ALA A 183 1.78 -30.62 -0.58
CA ALA A 183 2.85 -30.74 0.40
C ALA A 183 4.18 -31.15 -0.26
N ALA A 184 4.14 -32.01 -1.27
CA ALA A 184 5.32 -32.40 -2.03
C ALA A 184 5.92 -31.24 -2.83
N LEU A 185 5.07 -30.43 -3.49
CA LEU A 185 5.49 -29.24 -4.22
C LEU A 185 6.11 -28.21 -3.27
N ALA A 186 5.49 -27.92 -2.12
CA ALA A 186 6.06 -27.01 -1.12
C ALA A 186 7.47 -27.47 -0.68
N ARG A 187 7.66 -28.77 -0.45
CA ARG A 187 8.99 -29.33 -0.12
C ARG A 187 9.97 -29.25 -1.28
N ALA A 188 9.52 -29.50 -2.51
CA ALA A 188 10.36 -29.39 -3.70
C ALA A 188 10.81 -27.95 -3.94
N GLU A 189 9.88 -27.00 -3.89
CA GLU A 189 10.16 -25.56 -4.03
C GLU A 189 11.13 -25.07 -2.95
N PHE A 190 10.92 -25.44 -1.69
CA PHE A 190 11.86 -25.12 -0.61
C PHE A 190 13.26 -25.68 -0.87
N ARG A 191 13.37 -26.92 -1.37
CA ARG A 191 14.66 -27.53 -1.73
C ARG A 191 15.33 -26.76 -2.86
N GLU A 192 14.59 -26.38 -3.90
CA GLU A 192 15.12 -25.59 -5.01
C GLU A 192 15.64 -24.22 -4.53
N TRP A 193 14.93 -23.56 -3.63
CA TRP A 193 15.38 -22.31 -3.02
C TRP A 193 16.68 -22.50 -2.23
N VAL A 194 16.79 -23.59 -1.46
CA VAL A 194 18.01 -23.93 -0.71
C VAL A 194 19.18 -24.23 -1.65
N VAL A 195 18.95 -24.98 -2.74
CA VAL A 195 19.98 -25.25 -3.77
C VAL A 195 20.44 -23.95 -4.41
N SER A 196 19.51 -23.11 -4.87
CA SER A 196 19.80 -21.80 -5.45
C SER A 196 20.60 -20.92 -4.49
N TYR A 197 20.22 -20.86 -3.22
CA TYR A 197 20.96 -20.13 -2.19
C TYR A 197 22.38 -20.69 -2.02
N ARG A 198 22.55 -22.01 -1.98
CA ARG A 198 23.86 -22.68 -1.86
C ARG A 198 24.75 -22.47 -3.08
N GLU A 199 24.20 -22.36 -4.29
CA GLU A 199 24.97 -22.04 -5.51
C GLU A 199 25.49 -20.59 -5.52
N ARG A 200 24.71 -19.68 -4.92
CA ARG A 200 25.07 -18.26 -4.78
C ARG A 200 26.00 -18.02 -3.59
N PHE A 201 25.99 -18.92 -2.61
CA PHE A 201 26.76 -18.81 -1.37
C PHE A 201 28.28 -18.60 -1.62
N PRO A 202 28.99 -19.40 -2.46
CA PRO A 202 30.41 -19.15 -2.75
C PRO A 202 30.68 -17.82 -3.47
N LYS A 203 29.72 -17.33 -4.26
CA LYS A 203 29.87 -16.13 -5.10
C LYS A 203 29.70 -14.84 -4.33
N ASN A 204 29.18 -14.90 -3.09
CA ASN A 204 28.87 -13.73 -2.26
C ASN A 204 27.86 -12.78 -2.93
N ASP A 205 26.97 -13.33 -3.76
CA ASP A 205 25.91 -12.60 -4.48
C ASP A 205 24.73 -12.23 -3.54
N VAL A 206 24.57 -12.94 -2.41
CA VAL A 206 23.45 -12.78 -1.48
C VAL A 206 23.97 -12.56 -0.07
N ARG A 207 23.51 -11.49 0.58
CA ARG A 207 23.79 -11.18 1.98
C ARG A 207 22.50 -10.87 2.73
N VAL A 208 22.30 -11.51 3.87
CA VAL A 208 21.14 -11.34 4.75
C VAL A 208 21.57 -10.62 6.01
N ARG A 209 20.89 -9.51 6.32
CA ARG A 209 21.14 -8.70 7.51
C ARG A 209 19.97 -8.81 8.48
N PHE A 210 20.25 -9.23 9.70
CA PHE A 210 19.24 -9.43 10.73
C PHE A 210 19.16 -8.22 11.65
N PHE A 211 17.94 -7.80 11.93
CA PHE A 211 17.59 -6.78 12.89
C PHE A 211 16.34 -7.23 13.66
N ILE A 212 16.35 -7.07 14.99
CA ILE A 212 15.18 -7.28 15.85
C ILE A 212 14.86 -5.96 16.55
N GLY A 213 13.72 -5.35 16.23
CA GLY A 213 13.26 -4.10 16.82
C GLY A 213 12.08 -3.49 16.06
N ASP A 214 11.71 -2.27 16.46
CA ASP A 214 10.67 -1.46 15.83
C ASP A 214 11.15 -0.90 14.48
N ALA A 215 10.33 -1.13 13.45
CA ALA A 215 10.67 -0.78 12.07
C ALA A 215 10.80 0.74 11.84
N VAL A 216 10.03 1.56 12.57
CA VAL A 216 10.04 3.03 12.44
C VAL A 216 11.32 3.58 13.04
N SER A 217 11.70 3.07 14.22
CA SER A 217 12.94 3.42 14.91
C SER A 217 14.18 3.00 14.10
N PHE A 218 14.14 1.81 13.48
CA PHE A 218 15.17 1.36 12.55
C PHE A 218 15.30 2.28 11.34
N ALA A 219 14.18 2.63 10.71
CA ALA A 219 14.17 3.50 9.55
C ALA A 219 14.74 4.90 9.87
N HIS A 220 14.33 5.53 10.96
CA HIS A 220 14.91 6.83 11.37
C HIS A 220 16.40 6.74 11.73
N THR A 221 16.83 5.63 12.32
CA THR A 221 18.26 5.41 12.62
C THR A 221 19.08 5.23 11.34
N LEU A 222 18.57 4.54 10.33
CA LEU A 222 19.20 4.45 9.01
C LEU A 222 19.29 5.81 8.31
N GLN A 223 18.24 6.63 8.40
CA GLN A 223 18.26 8.00 7.87
C GLN A 223 19.35 8.84 8.54
N ARG A 224 19.44 8.79 9.89
CA ARG A 224 20.47 9.50 10.64
C ARG A 224 21.87 9.03 10.25
N LYS A 225 22.07 7.71 10.12
CA LYS A 225 23.32 7.13 9.65
C LYS A 225 23.73 7.64 8.28
N ARG A 226 22.77 7.77 7.36
CA ARG A 226 23.04 8.33 6.03
C ARG A 226 23.49 9.79 6.10
N GLU A 227 22.81 10.62 6.88
CA GLU A 227 23.01 12.07 6.84
C GLU A 227 24.18 12.57 7.68
N THR A 228 24.46 11.92 8.82
CA THR A 228 25.53 12.37 9.73
C THR A 228 26.58 11.30 10.02
N SER A 229 26.48 10.10 9.44
CA SER A 229 27.31 8.93 9.78
C SER A 229 27.18 8.42 11.22
N GLU A 230 26.30 9.02 12.04
CA GLU A 230 26.01 8.55 13.40
C GLU A 230 25.21 7.25 13.40
N ILE A 231 25.50 6.36 14.35
CA ILE A 231 24.91 5.01 14.42
C ILE A 231 23.65 4.93 15.28
N THR A 232 23.17 6.05 15.80
CA THR A 232 21.95 6.11 16.63
C THR A 232 21.19 7.40 16.34
N ALA A 233 19.86 7.32 16.42
CA ALA A 233 18.98 8.48 16.38
C ALA A 233 18.25 8.68 17.73
N HIS A 234 18.80 8.13 18.82
CA HIS A 234 18.23 8.18 20.19
C HIS A 234 16.80 7.63 20.31
N TRP A 235 16.41 6.73 19.41
CA TRP A 235 15.20 5.93 19.53
C TRP A 235 15.47 4.69 20.39
N TYR A 236 14.43 4.20 21.05
CA TYR A 236 14.48 2.86 21.62
C TYR A 236 14.36 1.80 20.53
N ARG A 237 14.92 0.62 20.82
CA ARG A 237 14.83 -0.54 19.93
C ARG A 237 13.41 -1.02 19.75
N ASP A 238 12.58 -0.92 20.78
CA ASP A 238 11.23 -1.43 20.79
C ASP A 238 10.34 -0.53 21.67
N ARG A 239 9.01 -0.72 21.56
CA ARG A 239 8.03 0.17 22.20
C ARG A 239 7.89 -0.01 23.71
N TYR A 240 8.33 -1.16 24.24
CA TYR A 240 8.08 -1.55 25.63
C TYR A 240 9.36 -1.66 26.46
N GLY A 241 10.51 -1.66 25.79
CA GLY A 241 11.84 -1.75 26.37
C GLY A 241 12.55 -0.42 26.40
N VAL A 242 13.52 -0.33 27.32
CA VAL A 242 14.40 0.84 27.51
C VAL A 242 15.78 0.65 26.86
N ARG A 243 15.90 -0.32 25.94
CA ARG A 243 17.16 -0.58 25.24
C ARG A 243 17.33 0.41 24.09
N PRO A 244 18.39 1.21 24.04
CA PRO A 244 18.62 2.12 22.93
C PRO A 244 18.85 1.34 21.63
N LEU A 245 18.47 1.95 20.51
CA LEU A 245 18.81 1.46 19.19
C LEU A 245 20.13 2.09 18.72
N VAL A 246 21.13 1.23 18.54
CA VAL A 246 22.47 1.59 18.07
C VAL A 246 22.89 0.58 17.00
N LEU A 247 23.23 1.05 15.81
CA LEU A 247 23.76 0.24 14.70
C LEU A 247 25.27 0.02 14.88
N ASP A 248 25.62 -0.73 15.92
CA ASP A 248 27.01 -1.05 16.31
C ASP A 248 27.56 -2.30 15.60
N GLY A 249 26.81 -2.87 14.65
CA GLY A 249 27.31 -3.93 13.78
C GLY A 249 28.49 -3.43 12.91
N PRO A 250 29.55 -4.22 12.71
CA PRO A 250 30.73 -3.80 11.93
C PRO A 250 30.44 -3.38 10.48
N GLU A 251 29.34 -3.83 9.88
CA GLU A 251 28.92 -3.34 8.56
C GLU A 251 28.34 -1.91 8.55
N TYR A 252 28.06 -1.34 9.73
CA TYR A 252 27.61 0.04 9.94
C TYR A 252 28.69 0.91 10.60
N ALA A 253 29.91 0.40 10.80
CA ALA A 253 31.04 1.19 11.27
C ALA A 253 31.41 2.33 10.28
N PRO A 254 32.15 3.37 10.70
CA PRO A 254 32.66 4.38 9.77
C PRO A 254 33.44 3.76 8.60
N GLY A 255 33.11 4.16 7.36
CA GLY A 255 33.72 3.60 6.14
C GLY A 255 33.17 2.25 5.67
N ALA A 256 32.23 1.65 6.40
CA ALA A 256 31.59 0.39 6.02
C ALA A 256 30.53 0.58 4.90
N ARG A 257 30.14 -0.53 4.25
CA ARG A 257 29.34 -0.55 3.01
C ARG A 257 27.90 -1.05 3.18
N ALA A 258 27.36 -1.15 4.39
CA ALA A 258 25.96 -1.54 4.54
C ALA A 258 25.04 -0.51 3.84
N PRO A 259 24.01 -0.97 3.10
CA PRO A 259 23.07 -0.07 2.46
C PRO A 259 22.24 0.68 3.52
N VAL A 260 22.09 1.98 3.32
CA VAL A 260 21.17 2.87 4.07
C VAL A 260 20.06 3.44 3.19
N GLN A 261 20.02 3.01 1.93
CA GLN A 261 18.97 3.27 0.95
C GLN A 261 18.67 1.98 0.18
N PHE A 262 17.45 1.84 -0.32
CA PHE A 262 16.95 0.60 -0.90
C PHE A 262 16.11 0.84 -2.16
N ASP A 263 16.41 0.11 -3.24
CA ASP A 263 15.62 0.15 -4.48
C ASP A 263 14.21 -0.44 -4.29
N VAL A 264 14.08 -1.40 -3.36
CA VAL A 264 12.82 -2.04 -3.02
C VAL A 264 12.68 -2.10 -1.51
N ILE A 265 11.58 -1.57 -0.99
CA ILE A 265 11.15 -1.74 0.40
C ILE A 265 9.83 -2.49 0.38
N ASP A 266 9.78 -3.69 0.94
CA ASP A 266 8.53 -4.43 1.15
C ASP A 266 8.23 -4.44 2.65
N THR A 267 7.15 -3.77 3.04
CA THR A 267 6.75 -3.68 4.46
C THR A 267 5.76 -4.78 4.85
N SER A 268 5.35 -5.63 3.90
CA SER A 268 4.19 -6.53 4.04
C SER A 268 3.03 -5.80 4.73
N ASN A 269 2.43 -6.41 5.75
CA ASN A 269 1.27 -5.91 6.48
C ASN A 269 1.59 -5.00 7.68
N LEU A 270 2.81 -4.47 7.79
CA LEU A 270 3.17 -3.56 8.87
C LEU A 270 2.28 -2.30 8.92
N CYS A 271 1.66 -1.90 7.80
CA CYS A 271 0.71 -0.79 7.79
C CYS A 271 -0.53 -1.04 8.67
N ASP A 272 -0.98 -2.29 8.80
CA ASP A 272 -2.15 -2.64 9.63
C ASP A 272 -1.85 -2.52 11.13
N HIS A 273 -0.57 -2.54 11.50
CA HIS A 273 -0.11 -2.54 12.90
C HIS A 273 0.54 -1.22 13.33
N LEU A 274 1.30 -0.59 12.44
CA LEU A 274 2.04 0.64 12.72
C LEU A 274 1.30 1.90 12.23
N GLY A 275 0.33 1.74 11.32
CA GLY A 275 -0.29 2.83 10.56
C GLY A 275 0.58 3.26 9.36
N SER A 276 -0.06 3.46 8.20
CA SER A 276 0.67 3.79 6.98
C SER A 276 1.34 5.15 7.01
N LEU A 277 0.78 6.17 7.65
CA LEU A 277 1.43 7.49 7.71
C LEU A 277 2.76 7.42 8.44
N THR A 278 2.79 6.78 9.62
CA THR A 278 4.02 6.56 10.40
C THR A 278 5.05 5.80 9.58
N LEU A 279 4.61 4.70 8.95
CA LEU A 279 5.47 3.83 8.16
C LEU A 279 6.04 4.52 6.92
N LEU A 280 5.18 5.14 6.10
CA LEU A 280 5.57 5.82 4.86
C LEU A 280 6.46 7.04 5.12
N THR A 281 6.20 7.80 6.19
CA THR A 281 7.06 8.94 6.58
C THR A 281 8.45 8.47 6.98
N ALA A 282 8.55 7.37 7.72
CA ALA A 282 9.84 6.82 8.15
C ALA A 282 10.61 6.13 7.00
N THR A 283 9.93 5.59 5.98
CA THR A 283 10.56 4.80 4.93
C THR A 283 10.76 5.54 3.60
N SER A 284 9.95 6.56 3.29
CA SER A 284 10.07 7.38 2.07
C SER A 284 11.49 7.94 1.87
N PRO A 285 12.20 8.45 2.90
CA PRO A 285 13.55 8.96 2.73
C PRO A 285 14.57 7.87 2.38
N LEU A 286 14.30 6.59 2.65
CA LEU A 286 15.21 5.49 2.37
C LEU A 286 15.20 5.05 0.88
N LEU A 287 14.30 5.60 0.06
CA LEU A 287 14.28 5.33 -1.38
C LEU A 287 15.31 6.23 -2.10
N PRO A 288 16.23 5.66 -2.91
CA PRO A 288 17.32 6.41 -3.52
C PRO A 288 16.83 7.40 -4.59
N ASP A 289 15.98 6.96 -5.50
CA ASP A 289 15.52 7.78 -6.63
C ASP A 289 14.11 7.37 -7.10
N VAL A 290 13.76 7.80 -8.31
CA VAL A 290 12.44 7.56 -8.90
C VAL A 290 12.25 6.12 -9.37
N SER A 291 13.31 5.35 -9.63
CA SER A 291 13.24 3.93 -10.02
C SER A 291 12.81 3.01 -8.88
N ALA A 292 13.09 3.42 -7.64
CA ALA A 292 12.76 2.67 -6.44
C ALA A 292 11.25 2.54 -6.20
N VAL A 293 10.87 1.52 -5.43
CA VAL A 293 9.48 1.21 -5.08
C VAL A 293 9.35 0.79 -3.62
N LEU A 294 8.26 1.22 -3.00
CA LEU A 294 7.84 0.75 -1.68
C LEU A 294 6.50 0.01 -1.81
N TYR A 295 6.41 -1.19 -1.22
CA TYR A 295 5.20 -2.00 -1.18
C TYR A 295 4.60 -2.04 0.22
N THR A 296 3.29 -1.83 0.29
CA THR A 296 2.48 -2.04 1.50
C THR A 296 1.35 -3.03 1.22
N GLU A 297 0.99 -3.86 2.18
CA GLU A 297 -0.10 -4.83 2.06
C GLU A 297 -1.15 -4.63 3.16
N ALA A 298 -2.40 -4.37 2.80
CA ALA A 298 -3.49 -4.33 3.78
C ALA A 298 -4.17 -5.72 3.87
N LEU A 299 -4.16 -6.32 5.07
CA LEU A 299 -4.78 -7.61 5.37
C LEU A 299 -6.04 -7.48 6.23
N ALA A 300 -6.13 -6.46 7.09
CA ALA A 300 -7.29 -6.23 7.95
C ALA A 300 -8.45 -5.58 7.19
N ARG A 301 -9.63 -6.22 7.16
CA ARG A 301 -10.85 -5.62 6.61
C ARG A 301 -11.53 -4.72 7.64
N ASN A 302 -10.97 -3.53 7.83
CA ASN A 302 -11.55 -2.51 8.70
C ASN A 302 -12.58 -1.63 7.97
N HIS A 303 -12.74 -1.81 6.65
CA HIS A 303 -13.43 -0.85 5.78
C HIS A 303 -14.49 -1.48 4.87
N LYS A 304 -15.47 -0.67 4.46
CA LYS A 304 -16.64 -1.11 3.70
C LYS A 304 -16.32 -1.41 2.23
N SER A 305 -15.31 -0.74 1.66
CA SER A 305 -14.89 -0.93 0.27
C SER A 305 -13.39 -0.70 0.11
N TYR A 306 -12.79 -1.32 -0.91
CA TYR A 306 -11.38 -1.12 -1.28
C TYR A 306 -11.05 0.34 -1.64
N ARG A 307 -12.02 1.08 -2.16
CA ARG A 307 -11.88 2.51 -2.49
C ARG A 307 -11.63 3.38 -1.27
N GLU A 308 -12.31 3.09 -0.16
CA GLU A 308 -12.15 3.83 1.09
C GLU A 308 -10.82 3.49 1.80
N VAL A 309 -10.16 2.39 1.41
CA VAL A 309 -8.95 1.92 2.09
C VAL A 309 -7.84 2.95 1.99
N LEU A 310 -7.49 3.48 0.81
CA LEU A 310 -6.37 4.42 0.70
C LEU A 310 -6.62 5.74 1.45
N ASP A 311 -7.82 6.32 1.38
CA ASP A 311 -8.15 7.55 2.10
C ASP A 311 -8.06 7.36 3.62
N GLN A 312 -8.49 6.20 4.13
CA GLN A 312 -8.48 5.91 5.57
C GLN A 312 -7.09 5.51 6.05
N VAL A 313 -6.36 4.72 5.26
CA VAL A 313 -4.98 4.31 5.52
C VAL A 313 -4.02 5.51 5.53
N LEU A 314 -4.23 6.50 4.65
CA LEU A 314 -3.50 7.77 4.67
C LEU A 314 -4.11 8.81 5.62
N CYS A 315 -5.18 8.47 6.35
CA CYS A 315 -5.94 9.37 7.20
C CYS A 315 -6.25 10.71 6.50
N GLY A 316 -6.56 10.71 5.20
CA GLY A 316 -6.47 11.92 4.40
C GLY A 316 -6.95 11.73 2.97
N HIS A 317 -7.03 12.82 2.22
CA HIS A 317 -7.33 12.78 0.79
C HIS A 317 -6.11 12.24 0.03
N VAL A 318 -6.24 11.12 -0.71
CA VAL A 318 -5.09 10.46 -1.37
C VAL A 318 -4.21 11.42 -2.19
N PRO A 319 -4.75 12.26 -3.11
CA PRO A 319 -3.95 13.24 -3.84
C PRO A 319 -3.15 14.21 -2.96
N THR A 320 -3.77 14.71 -1.87
CA THR A 320 -3.13 15.64 -0.93
C THR A 320 -1.96 14.97 -0.22
N LEU A 321 -2.21 13.81 0.37
CA LEU A 321 -1.24 13.10 1.19
C LEU A 321 -0.10 12.53 0.34
N SER A 322 -0.40 12.06 -0.87
CA SER A 322 0.62 11.65 -1.84
C SER A 322 1.57 12.80 -2.21
N THR A 323 1.00 14.00 -2.39
CA THR A 323 1.77 15.22 -2.66
C THR A 323 2.68 15.61 -1.48
N LEU A 324 2.16 15.55 -0.24
CA LEU A 324 2.92 15.89 0.96
C LEU A 324 4.02 14.85 1.28
N LEU A 325 3.76 13.57 1.07
CA LEU A 325 4.72 12.48 1.31
C LEU A 325 5.78 12.34 0.20
N GLY A 326 5.54 12.94 -0.97
CA GLY A 326 6.36 12.73 -2.17
C GLY A 326 6.28 11.29 -2.71
N LEU A 327 5.23 10.55 -2.35
CA LEU A 327 4.99 9.16 -2.72
C LEU A 327 3.61 9.02 -3.36
N PHE A 328 3.55 8.28 -4.47
CA PHE A 328 2.36 8.13 -5.30
C PHE A 328 1.98 6.66 -5.45
N PRO A 329 0.73 6.28 -5.12
CA PRO A 329 0.22 4.95 -5.39
C PRO A 329 -0.03 4.80 -6.90
N ILE A 330 0.78 3.99 -7.59
CA ILE A 330 0.74 3.93 -9.06
C ILE A 330 -0.58 3.36 -9.59
N GLU A 331 -1.17 2.40 -8.86
CA GLU A 331 -2.43 1.75 -9.24
C GLU A 331 -3.62 2.70 -9.15
N TYR A 332 -3.59 3.68 -8.22
CA TYR A 332 -4.64 4.70 -8.08
C TYR A 332 -4.78 5.56 -9.34
N TRP A 333 -3.66 5.89 -10.00
CA TRP A 333 -3.65 6.77 -11.18
C TRP A 333 -3.74 6.04 -12.50
N THR A 334 -3.00 4.94 -12.61
CA THR A 334 -2.99 4.15 -13.84
C THR A 334 -4.27 3.33 -13.97
N ASN A 335 -5.02 3.12 -12.87
CA ASN A 335 -6.09 2.14 -12.79
C ASN A 335 -5.66 0.78 -13.36
N THR A 336 -4.42 0.39 -13.06
CA THR A 336 -3.82 -0.82 -13.58
C THR A 336 -2.90 -1.46 -12.55
N SER A 337 -3.01 -2.78 -12.43
CA SER A 337 -2.25 -3.65 -11.54
C SER A 337 -1.72 -4.84 -12.33
N PRO A 338 -0.49 -5.31 -12.04
CA PRO A 338 0.02 -6.59 -12.57
C PRO A 338 -0.61 -7.81 -11.89
N MET A 339 -1.31 -7.60 -10.77
CA MET A 339 -1.95 -8.63 -9.97
C MET A 339 -3.48 -8.48 -10.02
N SER A 340 -4.17 -9.60 -10.19
CA SER A 340 -5.63 -9.64 -10.18
C SER A 340 -6.19 -9.50 -8.76
N ILE A 341 -6.91 -8.41 -8.51
CA ILE A 341 -7.74 -8.27 -7.30
C ILE A 341 -9.06 -9.05 -7.43
N GLY A 342 -9.44 -9.43 -8.65
CA GLY A 342 -10.67 -10.17 -8.90
C GLY A 342 -10.69 -11.52 -8.19
N ASP A 343 -9.54 -12.18 -8.04
CA ASP A 343 -9.41 -13.45 -7.30
C ASP A 343 -9.70 -13.24 -5.79
N GLU A 344 -9.26 -12.12 -5.21
CA GLU A 344 -9.56 -11.75 -3.81
C GLU A 344 -11.03 -11.39 -3.61
N MET A 345 -11.64 -10.71 -4.58
CA MET A 345 -13.05 -10.33 -4.49
C MET A 345 -14.00 -11.51 -4.78
N MET A 346 -13.57 -12.48 -5.58
CA MET A 346 -14.22 -13.78 -5.69
C MET A 346 -14.16 -14.55 -4.36
N LEU A 347 -13.00 -14.59 -3.72
CA LEU A 347 -12.82 -15.11 -2.37
C LEU A 347 -13.77 -14.43 -1.36
N ASP A 348 -13.84 -13.10 -1.37
CA ASP A 348 -14.78 -12.31 -0.56
C ASP A 348 -16.24 -12.71 -0.80
N THR A 349 -16.62 -12.93 -2.06
CA THR A 349 -17.98 -13.32 -2.44
C THR A 349 -18.33 -14.71 -1.94
N LEU A 350 -17.39 -15.67 -2.05
CA LEU A 350 -17.54 -17.02 -1.50
C LEU A 350 -17.68 -16.97 0.04
N MET A 351 -16.89 -16.12 0.72
CA MET A 351 -17.01 -15.89 2.16
C MET A 351 -18.34 -15.22 2.54
N GLY A 352 -18.77 -14.22 1.75
CA GLY A 352 -19.98 -13.43 1.98
C GLY A 352 -21.27 -14.23 1.76
N GLY A 353 -21.31 -15.10 0.76
CA GLY A 353 -22.44 -16.00 0.49
C GLY A 353 -22.71 -17.01 1.60
N LEU A 354 -21.72 -17.30 2.44
CA LEU A 354 -21.83 -18.16 3.63
C LEU A 354 -22.33 -17.40 4.88
N SER A 355 -22.46 -16.07 4.83
CA SER A 355 -22.88 -15.23 5.95
C SER A 355 -24.27 -14.63 5.73
N LYS A 356 -25.33 -15.29 6.24
CA LYS A 356 -26.73 -14.83 6.13
C LYS A 356 -27.06 -13.54 6.92
N ASN A 357 -26.15 -13.01 7.74
CA ASN A 357 -26.41 -11.83 8.61
C ASN A 357 -25.44 -10.68 8.31
N GLN A 358 -25.66 -9.97 7.19
CA GLN A 358 -24.88 -8.78 6.83
C GLN A 358 -25.16 -7.54 7.70
N LYS A 359 -26.20 -7.54 8.55
CA LYS A 359 -26.66 -6.32 9.23
C LYS A 359 -26.02 -6.02 10.59
N THR A 360 -25.28 -6.94 11.22
CA THR A 360 -24.80 -6.72 12.61
C THR A 360 -23.35 -7.09 12.91
N SER A 361 -22.60 -7.76 12.02
CA SER A 361 -21.19 -8.06 12.33
C SER A 361 -20.24 -6.97 11.83
N ARG A 362 -19.89 -6.02 12.72
CA ARG A 362 -18.64 -5.24 12.64
C ARG A 362 -17.38 -6.10 12.91
N GLN A 363 -17.49 -7.43 12.89
CA GLN A 363 -16.40 -8.35 13.21
C GLN A 363 -15.74 -8.93 11.94
N GLY A 364 -14.52 -8.45 11.67
CA GLY A 364 -13.36 -9.23 11.20
C GLY A 364 -13.51 -10.06 9.92
N GLY A 365 -13.29 -9.43 8.75
CA GLY A 365 -12.88 -10.14 7.54
C GLY A 365 -11.38 -9.94 7.26
N GLN A 366 -10.77 -10.84 6.49
CA GLN A 366 -9.47 -10.56 5.86
C GLN A 366 -9.71 -9.92 4.48
N MET A 367 -8.82 -9.03 4.09
CA MET A 367 -8.66 -8.46 2.75
C MET A 367 -7.23 -8.78 2.30
N PHE A 368 -6.90 -8.65 1.03
CA PHE A 368 -5.50 -8.52 0.61
C PHE A 368 -5.43 -7.48 -0.50
N LEU A 369 -4.71 -6.41 -0.21
CA LEU A 369 -4.49 -5.32 -1.15
C LEU A 369 -3.01 -4.91 -1.08
N ARG A 370 -2.29 -5.10 -2.18
CA ARG A 370 -0.92 -4.62 -2.34
C ARG A 370 -0.92 -3.30 -3.11
N THR A 371 -0.24 -2.30 -2.57
CA THR A 371 -0.10 -0.96 -3.18
C THR A 371 1.37 -0.67 -3.45
N SER A 372 1.69 -0.17 -4.65
CA SER A 372 3.05 0.21 -5.02
C SER A 372 3.21 1.73 -4.96
N TRP A 373 4.05 2.19 -4.02
CA TRP A 373 4.37 3.60 -3.81
C TRP A 373 5.67 3.95 -4.53
N LYS A 374 5.61 4.96 -5.41
CA LYS A 374 6.77 5.47 -6.15
C LYS A 374 6.90 6.98 -5.99
N ARG A 375 8.11 7.52 -6.19
CA ARG A 375 8.29 8.98 -6.30
C ARG A 375 7.54 9.52 -7.52
N ALA A 376 7.11 10.79 -7.45
CA ALA A 376 6.39 11.46 -8.53
C ALA A 376 7.12 11.36 -9.88
N LEU A 377 6.36 11.24 -10.96
CA LEU A 377 6.88 11.02 -12.33
C LEU A 377 7.71 12.19 -12.87
N CYS A 378 7.67 13.36 -12.24
CA CYS A 378 8.25 14.60 -12.76
C CYS A 378 9.44 15.14 -11.95
N ILE A 379 9.89 14.45 -10.89
CA ILE A 379 11.02 14.93 -10.09
C ILE A 379 12.29 14.75 -10.92
N SER A 380 12.98 15.87 -11.19
CA SER A 380 14.20 15.93 -12.00
C SER A 380 15.28 15.03 -11.41
N SER A 381 15.87 14.17 -12.24
CA SER A 381 17.02 13.32 -11.90
C SER A 381 18.36 14.06 -12.07
N THR A 382 18.40 15.37 -11.87
CA THR A 382 19.66 16.09 -11.82
C THR A 382 20.43 15.66 -10.57
N ILE A 383 21.65 15.20 -10.83
CA ILE A 383 22.74 14.63 -10.01
C ILE A 383 22.95 15.28 -8.61
N THR A 384 21.92 15.29 -7.76
CA THR A 384 22.06 15.63 -6.34
C THR A 384 21.43 14.54 -5.47
N PRO A 385 22.04 14.20 -4.32
CA PRO A 385 21.63 13.08 -3.45
C PRO A 385 20.26 13.25 -2.77
N LEU A 386 19.59 14.39 -3.00
CA LEU A 386 18.18 14.59 -2.73
C LEU A 386 17.50 15.00 -4.04
N PRO A 387 16.44 14.30 -4.48
CA PRO A 387 15.58 14.80 -5.55
C PRO A 387 15.07 16.17 -5.10
N GLN A 388 15.53 17.27 -5.71
CA GLN A 388 15.05 18.61 -5.39
C GLN A 388 13.58 18.68 -5.79
N SER A 389 12.68 18.40 -4.85
CA SER A 389 11.26 18.66 -5.02
C SER A 389 11.07 20.17 -5.11
N ILE A 390 10.39 20.64 -6.16
CA ILE A 390 9.97 22.05 -6.23
C ILE A 390 9.20 22.36 -4.94
N PRO A 391 9.64 23.32 -4.12
CA PRO A 391 8.98 23.63 -2.86
C PRO A 391 7.54 24.06 -3.13
N ILE A 392 6.60 23.43 -2.42
CA ILE A 392 5.17 23.74 -2.51
C ILE A 392 4.84 24.75 -1.43
N ARG A 393 4.38 25.93 -1.83
CA ARG A 393 3.91 26.98 -0.94
C ARG A 393 2.44 26.76 -0.61
N PHE A 394 2.07 26.97 0.65
CA PHE A 394 0.70 26.87 1.12
C PHE A 394 0.27 28.17 1.80
N GLU A 395 -1.03 28.47 1.75
CA GLU A 395 -1.62 29.42 2.68
C GLU A 395 -1.66 28.77 4.08
N PRO A 396 -1.07 29.40 5.12
CA PRO A 396 -0.85 28.76 6.41
C PRO A 396 -2.10 28.20 7.07
N LYS A 397 -3.22 28.94 7.09
CA LYS A 397 -4.45 28.51 7.78
C LYS A 397 -5.09 27.31 7.10
N LEU A 398 -5.11 27.29 5.77
CA LEU A 398 -5.65 26.17 5.01
C LEU A 398 -4.78 24.92 5.10
N PHE A 399 -3.45 25.07 5.20
CA PHE A 399 -2.59 23.93 5.46
C PHE A 399 -2.79 23.39 6.89
N ALA A 400 -2.94 24.26 7.88
CA ALA A 400 -3.30 23.85 9.23
C ALA A 400 -4.61 23.04 9.27
N LYS A 401 -5.62 23.45 8.49
CA LYS A 401 -6.87 22.71 8.33
C LYS A 401 -6.67 21.33 7.68
N THR A 402 -5.71 21.21 6.76
CA THR A 402 -5.32 19.94 6.16
C THR A 402 -4.76 18.99 7.21
N LEU A 403 -3.81 19.46 8.02
CA LEU A 403 -3.20 18.68 9.10
C LEU A 403 -4.20 18.32 10.20
N TYR A 404 -5.08 19.26 10.57
CA TYR A 404 -6.19 19.00 11.49
C TYR A 404 -7.14 17.92 10.95
N GLY A 405 -7.45 17.95 9.65
CA GLY A 405 -8.24 16.90 9.00
C GLY A 405 -7.58 15.52 9.10
N VAL A 406 -6.25 15.45 8.99
CA VAL A 406 -5.48 14.21 9.20
C VAL A 406 -5.57 13.76 10.66
N TYR A 407 -5.31 14.67 11.61
CA TYR A 407 -5.42 14.41 13.04
C TYR A 407 -6.79 13.84 13.42
N VAL A 408 -7.88 14.49 13.00
CA VAL A 408 -9.25 14.02 13.25
C VAL A 408 -9.45 12.61 12.69
N ARG A 409 -8.88 12.31 11.53
CA ARG A 409 -9.01 11.00 10.88
C ARG A 409 -8.24 9.88 11.58
N MET A 410 -7.15 10.20 12.29
CA MET A 410 -6.41 9.23 13.11
C MET A 410 -7.25 8.70 14.28
N PHE A 411 -8.26 9.45 14.73
CA PHE A 411 -9.14 9.11 15.85
C PHE A 411 -10.60 8.85 15.42
N LEU A 412 -10.84 8.36 14.18
CA LEU A 412 -12.20 8.16 13.66
C LEU A 412 -13.04 7.19 14.49
N ASP A 413 -12.41 6.19 15.10
CA ASP A 413 -13.10 5.18 15.90
C ASP A 413 -13.64 5.72 17.24
N GLU A 414 -13.17 6.89 17.66
CA GLU A 414 -13.64 7.58 18.87
C GLU A 414 -14.89 8.45 18.60
N TYR A 415 -15.24 8.66 17.34
CA TYR A 415 -16.17 9.70 16.93
C TYR A 415 -17.58 9.15 16.65
N TRP A 416 -18.44 9.15 17.68
CA TRP A 416 -19.86 8.80 17.54
C TRP A 416 -20.67 9.82 16.71
N ALA A 417 -20.16 11.04 16.55
CA ALA A 417 -20.86 12.15 15.91
C ALA A 417 -20.39 12.38 14.47
N HIS A 418 -20.69 11.47 13.55
CA HIS A 418 -20.68 11.79 12.10
C HIS A 418 -21.82 12.78 11.71
N ARG A 419 -22.07 13.80 12.52
CA ARG A 419 -22.99 14.90 12.23
C ARG A 419 -22.53 16.16 12.94
N LEU A 420 -22.15 17.15 12.13
CA LEU A 420 -22.01 18.58 12.45
C LEU A 420 -20.72 19.03 13.15
N SER A 421 -19.87 19.75 12.42
CA SER A 421 -19.62 21.18 12.68
C SER A 421 -18.60 21.76 11.68
N ASN A 422 -18.91 22.96 11.19
CA ASN A 422 -17.99 23.84 10.46
C ASN A 422 -17.33 24.79 11.48
N LEU A 423 -16.09 25.22 11.23
CA LEU A 423 -15.42 26.26 12.01
C LEU A 423 -14.79 27.32 11.08
N ASP A 424 -14.84 28.55 11.56
CA ASP A 424 -14.43 29.83 10.95
C ASP A 424 -13.08 30.32 11.53
N LEU A 425 -12.29 31.07 10.75
CA LEU A 425 -10.84 31.29 11.02
C LEU A 425 -10.39 32.75 10.82
N GLU A 426 -10.43 33.56 11.88
CA GLU A 426 -9.60 34.78 12.06
C GLU A 426 -8.86 34.65 13.40
N ALA A 427 -7.58 34.95 13.60
CA ALA A 427 -6.50 35.68 12.94
C ALA A 427 -5.15 35.10 13.45
N LEU A 428 -4.01 35.35 12.79
CA LEU A 428 -2.65 35.41 13.39
C LEU A 428 -1.58 35.46 12.28
N ARG A 429 -0.45 36.14 12.57
CA ARG A 429 0.64 36.43 11.62
C ARG A 429 1.98 36.30 12.34
N LYS A 430 2.80 35.28 12.01
CA LYS A 430 4.26 35.15 12.31
C LYS A 430 4.82 33.86 11.71
N SER A 431 5.86 33.90 10.87
CA SER A 431 6.65 32.73 10.37
C SER A 431 5.82 31.57 9.75
N ALA A 432 6.02 31.26 8.46
CA ALA A 432 5.09 30.38 7.71
C ALA A 432 4.84 28.98 8.34
N LEU A 433 5.85 28.33 8.93
CA LEU A 433 5.66 27.01 9.59
C LEU A 433 5.10 27.15 11.01
N ASP A 434 5.58 28.11 11.79
CA ASP A 434 5.06 28.35 13.15
C ASP A 434 3.58 28.75 13.09
N THR A 435 3.18 29.59 12.12
CA THR A 435 1.76 29.96 11.89
C THR A 435 0.90 28.73 11.62
N VAL A 436 1.37 27.80 10.78
CA VAL A 436 0.64 26.55 10.46
C VAL A 436 0.46 25.72 11.72
N MET A 437 1.53 25.53 12.49
CA MET A 437 1.49 24.69 13.68
C MET A 437 0.65 25.32 14.78
N GLU A 438 0.76 26.63 15.03
CA GLU A 438 -0.12 27.37 15.96
C GLU A 438 -1.59 27.17 15.59
N ALA A 439 -1.96 27.48 14.33
CA ALA A 439 -3.33 27.30 13.86
C ALA A 439 -3.81 25.83 13.92
N THR A 440 -2.91 24.86 13.73
CA THR A 440 -3.25 23.43 13.83
C THR A 440 -3.53 23.05 15.28
N MET A 441 -2.71 23.52 16.21
CA MET A 441 -2.88 23.26 17.64
C MET A 441 -4.14 23.94 18.19
N ASP A 442 -4.42 25.18 17.78
CA ASP A 442 -5.66 25.89 18.13
C ASP A 442 -6.91 25.12 17.67
N LEU A 443 -6.87 24.55 16.45
CA LEU A 443 -7.95 23.71 15.93
C LEU A 443 -8.12 22.41 16.73
N ILE A 444 -7.02 21.81 17.20
CA ILE A 444 -7.07 20.60 18.04
C ILE A 444 -7.64 20.92 19.41
N GLU A 445 -7.18 22.00 20.05
CA GLU A 445 -7.61 22.43 21.38
C GLU A 445 -9.09 22.85 21.40
N GLY A 446 -9.54 23.54 20.35
CA GLY A 446 -10.94 23.96 20.18
C GLY A 446 -11.92 22.83 19.82
N ARG A 447 -11.45 21.57 19.72
CA ARG A 447 -12.29 20.44 19.29
C ARG A 447 -13.26 20.00 20.39
N SER A 448 -14.54 20.35 20.23
CA SER A 448 -15.62 19.81 21.06
C SER A 448 -15.90 18.33 20.72
N ASN A 449 -16.23 17.51 21.73
CA ASN A 449 -16.67 16.11 21.61
C ASN A 449 -15.61 15.07 21.16
N ALA A 450 -14.34 15.24 21.54
CA ALA A 450 -13.29 14.24 21.31
C ALA A 450 -12.47 13.94 22.58
N PRO A 451 -13.09 13.34 23.62
CA PRO A 451 -12.48 13.20 24.94
C PRO A 451 -11.20 12.35 24.92
N MET A 452 -11.09 11.34 24.05
CA MET A 452 -9.91 10.47 24.01
C MET A 452 -8.72 11.10 23.26
N GLY A 453 -8.92 11.71 22.09
CA GLY A 453 -7.87 12.51 21.42
C GLY A 453 -7.29 13.63 22.30
N MET A 454 -8.12 14.28 23.14
CA MET A 454 -7.64 15.32 24.07
C MET A 454 -6.76 14.77 25.20
N ASN A 455 -6.89 13.50 25.57
CA ASN A 455 -5.99 12.85 26.54
C ASN A 455 -4.54 12.82 26.05
N TYR A 456 -4.33 12.79 24.72
CA TYR A 456 -3.01 12.78 24.10
C TYR A 456 -2.49 14.18 23.74
N TYR A 457 -3.24 15.26 24.02
CA TYR A 457 -2.84 16.61 23.62
C TYR A 457 -1.54 17.06 24.30
N GLN A 458 -1.37 16.77 25.59
CA GLN A 458 -0.13 17.08 26.31
C GLN A 458 1.06 16.27 25.76
N GLU A 459 0.84 14.99 25.47
CA GLU A 459 1.86 14.12 24.87
C GLU A 459 2.27 14.59 23.47
N LEU A 460 1.30 14.98 22.63
CA LEU A 460 1.55 15.57 21.31
C LEU A 460 2.42 16.82 21.42
N ASN A 461 2.09 17.74 22.34
CA ASN A 461 2.89 18.94 22.60
C ASN A 461 4.34 18.60 22.97
N VAL A 462 4.53 17.64 23.89
CA VAL A 462 5.85 17.18 24.33
C VAL A 462 6.63 16.58 23.17
N TYR A 463 6.04 15.69 22.36
CA TYR A 463 6.73 15.11 21.20
C TYR A 463 7.08 16.15 20.14
N LEU A 464 6.18 17.08 19.83
CA LEU A 464 6.48 18.16 18.87
C LEU A 464 7.68 19.00 19.32
N HIS A 465 7.81 19.25 20.63
CA HIS A 465 8.95 19.96 21.20
C HIS A 465 10.23 19.12 21.17
N MET A 466 10.18 17.87 21.63
CA MET A 466 11.32 16.95 21.64
C MET A 466 11.90 16.71 20.24
N LEU A 467 11.02 16.63 19.23
CA LEU A 467 11.39 16.43 17.83
C LEU A 467 11.82 17.74 17.13
N GLY A 468 11.74 18.89 17.82
CA GLY A 468 12.10 20.20 17.25
C GLY A 468 11.12 20.71 16.18
N VAL A 469 9.91 20.17 16.12
CA VAL A 469 8.89 20.51 15.12
C VAL A 469 8.13 21.78 15.52
N PHE A 470 7.65 21.83 16.76
CA PHE A 470 6.89 22.96 17.29
C PHE A 470 7.02 23.04 18.81
N SER A 471 6.92 24.24 19.39
CA SER A 471 6.91 24.42 20.83
C SER A 471 5.87 25.45 21.22
N THR A 472 5.00 25.09 22.16
CA THR A 472 3.99 25.98 22.72
C THR A 472 4.62 27.13 23.51
N GLY A 473 3.83 28.18 23.76
CA GLY A 473 4.26 29.31 24.61
C GLY A 473 4.71 28.84 26.00
N VAL A 474 4.05 27.81 26.55
CA VAL A 474 4.41 27.15 27.81
C VAL A 474 5.86 26.66 27.76
N MET A 475 6.24 25.89 26.75
CA MET A 475 7.62 25.35 26.64
C MET A 475 8.65 26.41 26.23
N LYS A 476 8.28 27.36 25.34
CA LYS A 476 9.14 28.48 24.91
C LYS A 476 9.46 29.46 26.05
N GLY A 477 8.47 29.73 26.91
CA GLY A 477 8.57 30.64 28.05
C GLY A 477 8.98 29.96 29.36
N TRP A 478 9.40 28.69 29.33
CA TRP A 478 9.75 27.91 30.52
C TRP A 478 10.82 28.59 31.38
N THR A 479 11.83 29.21 30.75
CA THR A 479 12.89 29.94 31.46
C THR A 479 12.44 31.30 32.02
N LYS A 480 11.49 31.98 31.35
CA LYS A 480 10.95 33.28 31.78
C LYS A 480 9.98 33.18 32.96
N ARG A 481 9.38 32.01 33.19
CA ARG A 481 8.48 31.76 34.33
C ARG A 481 9.17 31.73 35.69
N ASN A 482 10.49 31.63 35.73
CA ASN A 482 11.26 31.77 36.97
C ASN A 482 11.45 33.24 37.40
N GLU A 483 11.04 34.22 36.57
CA GLU A 483 11.30 35.65 36.79
C GLU A 483 10.02 36.51 36.89
N ASP A 484 8.82 35.95 36.63
CA ASP A 484 7.56 36.70 36.54
C ASP A 484 6.75 36.64 37.86
N PRO A 485 6.60 37.74 38.64
CA PRO A 485 6.03 37.71 40.00
C PRO A 485 4.51 37.46 40.07
N ILE A 486 3.80 37.51 38.94
CA ILE A 486 2.32 37.54 38.88
C ILE A 486 1.72 36.15 38.62
N LEU A 487 2.46 35.25 37.96
CA LEU A 487 2.02 33.86 37.67
C LEU A 487 2.50 32.84 38.71
N THR A 488 3.38 33.25 39.63
CA THR A 488 3.94 32.47 40.73
C THR A 488 2.94 31.94 41.79
N PRO A 489 1.76 32.55 42.06
CA PRO A 489 0.88 32.06 43.12
C PRO A 489 0.06 30.82 42.76
N PHE A 490 -0.18 30.56 41.47
CA PHE A 490 -1.14 29.52 41.01
C PHE A 490 -0.48 28.17 40.66
N LEU A 491 0.84 28.10 40.62
CA LEU A 491 1.57 26.85 40.57
C LEU A 491 2.14 26.62 41.96
N SER A 492 1.61 25.62 42.68
CA SER A 492 2.23 25.17 43.91
C SER A 492 3.72 24.94 43.65
N SER A 493 4.54 25.79 44.25
CA SER A 493 5.97 25.54 44.44
C SER A 493 6.09 24.07 44.86
N ILE A 494 6.77 23.26 44.04
CA ILE A 494 7.18 21.91 44.43
C ILE A 494 8.11 22.11 45.62
N ARG A 495 7.56 22.10 46.83
CA ARG A 495 8.32 22.20 48.08
C ARG A 495 8.74 20.78 48.43
N PRO A 496 10.04 20.46 48.45
CA PRO A 496 10.47 19.20 49.02
C PRO A 496 10.16 19.24 50.51
N VAL A 497 9.27 18.34 50.92
CA VAL A 497 9.05 17.97 52.31
C VAL A 497 10.35 17.27 52.72
N ASP A 498 11.28 17.93 53.39
CA ASP A 498 12.40 17.30 54.15
C ASP A 498 13.81 17.32 53.54
N GLY A 499 14.14 18.27 52.65
CA GLY A 499 15.50 18.82 52.56
C GLY A 499 16.68 17.87 52.23
N LYS A 500 16.42 16.68 51.69
CA LYS A 500 17.46 15.76 51.20
C LYS A 500 17.20 15.35 49.76
N TRP A 501 17.49 16.26 48.85
CA TRP A 501 17.61 16.03 47.41
C TRP A 501 18.88 16.73 46.91
N GLY A 502 19.48 16.23 45.83
CA GLY A 502 19.99 17.15 44.82
C GLY A 502 18.75 17.75 44.16
N ASP A 503 18.39 18.94 44.58
CA ASP A 503 17.11 19.55 44.32
C ASP A 503 16.93 19.79 42.81
N LEU A 504 15.71 19.68 42.26
CA LEU A 504 15.46 20.26 40.94
C LEU A 504 15.83 21.76 40.94
N ARG A 505 15.75 22.43 42.09
CA ARG A 505 16.25 23.81 42.31
C ARG A 505 17.77 23.95 42.16
N ASP A 506 18.55 22.88 42.34
CA ASP A 506 20.01 22.86 42.18
C ASP A 506 20.43 22.66 40.71
N TRP A 507 19.49 22.24 39.85
CA TRP A 507 19.74 22.08 38.42
C TRP A 507 19.80 23.45 37.74
N LYS A 508 21.03 23.91 37.47
CA LYS A 508 21.25 25.07 36.60
C LYS A 508 20.80 24.72 35.18
N ASN A 509 19.79 25.44 34.66
CA ASN A 509 19.22 25.27 33.31
C ASN A 509 18.36 24.00 33.10
N ILE A 510 17.32 23.80 33.92
CA ILE A 510 16.33 22.72 33.73
C ILE A 510 15.68 22.83 32.34
N PRO A 511 15.69 21.76 31.52
CA PRO A 511 15.02 21.76 30.24
C PRO A 511 13.49 21.79 30.40
N PRO A 512 12.75 22.32 29.41
CA PRO A 512 11.28 22.36 29.44
C PRO A 512 10.61 20.98 29.45
N VAL A 513 11.35 19.91 29.12
CA VAL A 513 10.89 18.52 29.19
C VAL A 513 11.94 17.70 29.94
N VAL A 514 11.51 16.96 30.96
CA VAL A 514 12.32 16.01 31.75
C VAL A 514 11.66 14.64 31.73
N CYS A 515 12.43 13.57 31.94
CA CYS A 515 11.90 12.22 32.05
C CYS A 515 11.82 11.79 33.51
N VAL A 516 10.64 11.32 33.94
CA VAL A 516 10.43 10.71 35.26
C VAL A 516 10.30 9.21 35.07
N THR A 517 11.19 8.44 35.68
CA THR A 517 11.20 6.97 35.63
C THR A 517 10.79 6.43 36.99
N LEU A 518 9.77 5.59 37.01
CA LEU A 518 9.29 4.91 38.21
C LEU A 518 9.77 3.46 38.23
N ARG A 519 10.60 3.11 39.21
CA ARG A 519 11.00 1.74 39.51
C ARG A 519 9.98 1.16 40.49
N ILE A 520 9.07 0.35 39.97
CA ILE A 520 8.00 -0.23 40.78
C ILE A 520 8.37 -1.67 41.15
N PRO A 521 8.52 -2.00 42.44
CA PRO A 521 8.71 -3.38 42.89
C PRO A 521 7.59 -4.29 42.38
N ARG A 522 7.92 -5.50 41.92
CA ARG A 522 6.93 -6.42 41.30
C ARG A 522 5.78 -6.78 42.25
N ASN A 523 6.07 -6.87 43.56
CA ASN A 523 5.09 -7.08 44.62
C ASN A 523 4.16 -5.87 44.85
N LYS A 524 4.39 -4.71 44.22
CA LYS A 524 3.49 -3.55 44.23
C LYS A 524 2.62 -3.46 42.98
N LEU A 525 2.97 -4.20 41.93
CA LEU A 525 2.04 -4.53 40.83
C LEU A 525 0.99 -5.57 41.26
N THR A 526 1.00 -5.98 42.53
CA THR A 526 -0.03 -6.83 43.09
C THR A 526 -1.40 -6.17 43.06
N VAL A 527 -1.59 -4.91 42.68
CA VAL A 527 -2.91 -4.39 42.30
C VAL A 527 -3.61 -5.28 41.24
N PHE A 528 -2.85 -5.92 40.35
CA PHE A 528 -3.37 -6.93 39.42
C PHE A 528 -3.68 -8.28 40.13
N THR A 529 -3.45 -8.37 41.46
CA THR A 529 -3.56 -9.51 42.39
C THR A 529 -3.78 -9.15 43.92
N ASN A 530 -4.48 -8.03 44.31
CA ASN A 530 -4.77 -7.43 45.67
C ASN A 530 -3.99 -6.17 46.21
N MET A 531 -4.71 -5.27 46.92
CA MET A 531 -4.42 -3.80 47.13
C MET A 531 -4.44 -3.22 48.57
N ASP A 532 -3.79 -2.05 48.77
CA ASP A 532 -4.19 -0.89 49.62
C ASP A 532 -3.41 0.44 49.27
N LEU A 533 -3.90 1.64 49.67
CA LEU A 533 -3.68 3.00 49.05
C LEU A 533 -3.03 4.14 49.92
N ASN A 534 -2.18 5.00 49.28
CA ASN A 534 -2.00 6.49 49.40
C ASN A 534 -0.56 6.99 49.05
N LYS A 535 -0.33 7.84 47.99
CA LYS A 535 0.72 8.93 47.83
C LYS A 535 0.87 9.59 46.40
N LEU A 536 1.77 10.59 46.27
CA LEU A 536 1.84 11.74 45.32
C LEU A 536 2.40 11.55 43.87
N VAL A 537 2.87 10.38 43.46
CA VAL A 537 3.27 10.04 42.08
C VAL A 537 2.68 8.70 41.75
N ALA A 538 1.78 8.67 40.77
CA ALA A 538 1.00 7.48 40.49
C ALA A 538 1.30 6.89 39.10
N LEU A 539 1.52 5.58 39.06
CA LEU A 539 1.27 4.79 37.85
C LEU A 539 -0.18 4.38 37.87
N GLY A 540 -0.98 4.83 36.91
CA GLY A 540 -2.39 4.45 36.78
C GLY A 540 -2.74 3.82 35.43
N VAL A 541 -3.86 3.11 35.39
CA VAL A 541 -4.44 2.62 34.15
C VAL A 541 -5.06 3.82 33.42
N HIS A 542 -4.63 4.03 32.17
CA HIS A 542 -5.13 5.13 31.35
C HIS A 542 -6.66 5.15 31.31
N ASN A 543 -7.25 6.33 31.54
CA ASN A 543 -8.69 6.52 31.65
C ASN A 543 -9.35 6.45 30.25
N SER A 544 -10.10 5.38 30.00
CA SER A 544 -10.95 5.17 28.82
C SER A 544 -12.26 4.50 29.26
N PRO A 545 -13.36 4.62 28.52
CA PRO A 545 -14.62 3.97 28.90
C PRO A 545 -14.48 2.46 29.16
N THR A 546 -13.64 1.76 28.38
CA THR A 546 -13.37 0.33 28.56
C THR A 546 -12.52 0.05 29.79
N THR A 547 -11.45 0.81 30.03
CA THR A 547 -10.60 0.62 31.21
C THR A 547 -11.30 1.07 32.49
N VAL A 548 -12.10 2.12 32.45
CA VAL A 548 -12.99 2.51 33.55
C VAL A 548 -13.97 1.37 33.84
N ALA A 549 -14.70 0.85 32.85
CA ALA A 549 -15.63 -0.26 33.08
C ALA A 549 -14.94 -1.51 33.66
N CYS A 550 -13.72 -1.84 33.22
CA CYS A 550 -12.98 -3.01 33.68
C CYS A 550 -12.26 -2.82 35.02
N PHE A 551 -11.75 -1.63 35.30
CA PHE A 551 -10.80 -1.37 36.39
C PHE A 551 -11.30 -0.40 37.44
N LEU A 552 -12.34 0.41 37.18
CA LEU A 552 -12.98 1.26 38.21
C LEU A 552 -13.43 0.45 39.44
N PRO A 553 -14.04 -0.75 39.30
CA PRO A 553 -14.42 -1.56 40.47
C PRO A 553 -13.22 -2.07 41.27
N LYS A 554 -12.02 -2.07 40.68
CA LYS A 554 -10.80 -2.59 41.30
C LYS A 554 -9.93 -1.47 41.87
N LEU A 555 -9.67 -0.42 41.09
CA LEU A 555 -8.70 0.64 41.37
C LEU A 555 -9.33 1.93 41.92
N GLY A 556 -10.66 1.98 42.06
CA GLY A 556 -11.37 3.19 42.43
C GLY A 556 -11.35 4.28 41.36
N LEU A 557 -11.79 5.49 41.72
CA LEU A 557 -11.96 6.62 40.81
C LEU A 557 -10.64 7.12 40.19
N THR A 558 -9.51 6.90 40.86
CA THR A 558 -8.19 7.36 40.41
C THR A 558 -7.56 6.42 39.38
N LEU A 559 -8.02 5.17 39.30
CA LEU A 559 -7.44 4.12 38.46
C LEU A 559 -5.93 3.87 38.68
N ASN A 560 -5.40 4.22 39.86
CA ASN A 560 -3.98 4.13 40.15
C ASN A 560 -3.58 2.70 40.56
N VAL A 561 -2.50 2.20 39.97
CA VAL A 561 -1.89 0.88 40.20
C VAL A 561 -0.80 0.94 41.27
N HIS A 562 -0.02 2.01 41.29
CA HIS A 562 1.03 2.20 42.28
C HIS A 562 1.20 3.68 42.53
N GLU A 563 1.41 4.04 43.78
CA GLU A 563 1.63 5.40 44.21
C GLU A 563 2.88 5.45 45.09
N THR A 564 3.75 6.44 44.85
CA THR A 564 4.91 6.75 45.70
C THR A 564 5.07 8.27 45.82
N THR A 565 6.10 8.77 46.49
CA THR A 565 6.45 10.20 46.51
C THR A 565 7.59 10.47 45.56
N LEU A 566 7.67 11.70 45.01
CA LEU A 566 8.85 12.12 44.24
C LEU A 566 10.16 11.87 45.02
N ASN A 567 10.12 11.98 46.36
CA ASN A 567 11.27 11.85 47.26
C ASN A 567 11.79 10.42 47.44
N ASP A 568 11.09 9.42 46.89
CA ASP A 568 11.51 8.03 46.98
C ASP A 568 12.68 7.78 46.01
N LEU A 569 13.91 8.03 46.47
CA LEU A 569 15.13 7.92 45.66
C LEU A 569 15.40 6.48 45.15
N ASP A 570 14.77 5.49 45.78
CA ASP A 570 14.85 4.09 45.38
C ASP A 570 13.80 3.74 44.29
N ALA A 571 12.67 4.45 44.25
CA ALA A 571 11.57 4.21 43.32
C ALA A 571 11.40 5.26 42.22
N VAL A 572 11.95 6.48 42.35
CA VAL A 572 11.74 7.60 41.42
C VAL A 572 13.08 8.17 40.96
N HIS A 573 13.32 8.11 39.66
CA HIS A 573 14.50 8.67 39.04
C HIS A 573 14.10 9.75 38.03
N VAL A 574 14.50 11.00 38.27
CA VAL A 574 14.29 12.12 37.34
C VAL A 574 15.57 12.36 36.56
N THR A 575 15.47 12.35 35.24
CA THR A 575 16.62 12.41 34.33
C THR A 575 16.34 13.38 33.19
N ARG A 576 17.41 13.95 32.62
CA ARG A 576 17.32 14.88 31.50
C ARG A 576 16.78 14.21 30.22
N PHE A 577 17.17 12.96 30.01
CA PHE A 577 16.73 12.14 28.88
C PHE A 577 16.11 10.86 29.39
N ALA A 578 15.35 10.18 28.55
CA ALA A 578 14.74 8.91 28.91
C ALA A 578 15.80 7.83 29.28
N PRO A 579 15.45 6.79 30.06
CA PRO A 579 16.40 5.78 30.53
C PRO A 579 17.34 5.23 29.46
N ASN A 580 18.65 5.19 29.76
CA ASN A 580 19.69 4.71 28.83
C ASN A 580 19.85 5.52 27.52
N GLN A 581 19.23 6.71 27.42
CA GLN A 581 19.42 7.63 26.30
C GLN A 581 20.36 8.78 26.64
N LYS A 582 21.01 9.32 25.60
CA LYS A 582 21.91 10.49 25.70
C LYS A 582 21.35 11.74 25.03
N GLY A 583 20.15 11.65 24.47
CA GLY A 583 19.50 12.71 23.70
C GLY A 583 18.02 12.42 23.50
N PHE A 584 17.30 13.39 22.95
CA PHE A 584 15.94 13.19 22.47
C PHE A 584 15.93 12.44 21.14
N PRO A 585 14.88 11.66 20.84
CA PRO A 585 14.73 11.00 19.55
C PRO A 585 14.83 12.00 18.39
N ILE A 586 15.58 11.63 17.35
CA ILE A 586 15.83 12.50 16.19
C ILE A 586 15.04 11.97 15.00
N VAL A 587 14.26 12.84 14.38
CA VAL A 587 13.74 12.63 13.02
C VAL A 587 14.56 13.49 12.06
N THR A 588 15.14 12.81 11.09
CA THR A 588 16.06 13.41 10.12
C THR A 588 15.28 14.22 9.08
N GLY A 589 15.79 15.38 8.64
CA GLY A 589 15.13 16.27 7.67
C GLY A 589 14.37 17.49 8.24
N PHE A 590 14.32 17.67 9.56
CA PHE A 590 13.75 18.87 10.21
C PHE A 590 14.76 20.00 10.45
N THR A 591 16.05 19.75 10.24
CA THR A 591 17.09 20.78 10.29
C THR A 591 16.94 21.73 9.11
N ARG A 592 16.63 23.00 9.38
CA ARG A 592 16.62 24.12 8.41
C ARG A 592 17.98 24.26 7.74
N THR A 593 18.26 23.44 6.74
CA THR A 593 19.36 23.65 5.81
C THR A 593 18.75 24.31 4.58
N ALA A 594 19.14 25.56 4.36
CA ALA A 594 18.79 26.27 3.14
C ALA A 594 19.27 25.41 1.96
N LEU A 595 18.34 25.03 1.09
CA LEU A 595 18.68 24.43 -0.19
C LEU A 595 19.60 25.42 -0.92
N ALA A 596 20.83 24.99 -1.20
CA ALA A 596 21.71 25.70 -2.09
C ALA A 596 21.04 25.70 -3.47
N ASN A 597 20.59 26.88 -3.91
CA ASN A 597 20.15 27.08 -5.28
C ASN A 597 21.40 27.03 -6.16
N ASP A 598 21.62 25.91 -6.85
CA ASP A 598 22.60 25.87 -7.93
C ASP A 598 22.05 26.70 -9.09
N ILE A 599 22.82 27.73 -9.44
CA ILE A 599 22.52 28.72 -10.47
C ILE A 599 22.71 28.09 -11.85
N GLY A 600 21.71 28.26 -12.72
CA GLY A 600 21.87 28.06 -14.15
C GLY A 600 20.61 27.73 -14.95
N THR A 601 19.45 28.34 -14.68
CA THR A 601 18.24 28.11 -15.50
C THR A 601 17.65 29.40 -16.07
N ARG A 602 17.13 29.31 -17.31
CA ARG A 602 16.44 30.40 -18.02
C ARG A 602 15.19 30.91 -17.29
N ALA A 603 14.64 30.09 -16.40
CA ALA A 603 13.51 30.39 -15.51
C ALA A 603 13.63 29.56 -14.21
N GLU A 604 13.09 30.08 -13.10
CA GLU A 604 12.91 29.38 -11.83
C GLU A 604 11.45 28.90 -11.70
N SER A 605 11.23 27.69 -11.20
CA SER A 605 9.88 27.14 -11.03
C SER A 605 9.50 27.03 -9.56
N SER A 606 8.29 27.48 -9.19
CA SER A 606 7.71 27.26 -7.87
C SER A 606 6.27 26.74 -7.97
N LEU A 607 5.79 26.09 -6.91
CA LEU A 607 4.42 25.57 -6.84
C LEU A 607 3.68 26.22 -5.67
N ILE A 608 2.42 26.56 -5.89
CA ILE A 608 1.51 27.06 -4.86
C ILE A 608 0.29 26.13 -4.82
N ALA A 609 -0.04 25.60 -3.64
CA ALA A 609 -1.20 24.75 -3.46
C ALA A 609 -2.43 25.58 -3.08
N ALA A 610 -3.53 25.36 -3.81
CA ALA A 610 -4.85 25.84 -3.44
C ALA A 610 -5.63 24.72 -2.75
N VAL A 611 -6.09 25.01 -1.53
CA VAL A 611 -6.70 24.03 -0.64
C VAL A 611 -8.18 24.35 -0.45
N ASP A 612 -9.03 23.33 -0.51
CA ASP A 612 -10.46 23.46 -0.24
C ASP A 612 -10.68 23.81 1.24
N GLN A 613 -11.39 24.90 1.46
CA GLN A 613 -11.61 25.43 2.80
C GLN A 613 -12.43 24.52 3.69
N LYS A 614 -13.22 23.56 3.16
CA LYS A 614 -14.07 22.69 3.99
C LYS A 614 -13.36 21.39 4.34
N THR A 615 -12.70 20.80 3.36
CA THR A 615 -12.13 19.45 3.43
C THR A 615 -10.65 19.42 3.73
N GLY A 616 -9.92 20.54 3.54
CA GLY A 616 -8.46 20.55 3.62
C GLY A 616 -7.80 19.80 2.46
N ALA A 617 -8.52 19.48 1.39
CA ALA A 617 -7.94 18.81 0.23
C ALA A 617 -7.24 19.81 -0.70
N ILE A 618 -6.08 19.47 -1.25
CA ILE A 618 -5.48 20.23 -2.35
C ILE A 618 -6.38 20.03 -3.57
N THR A 619 -6.95 21.12 -4.08
CA THR A 619 -7.85 21.11 -5.24
C THR A 619 -7.16 21.50 -6.52
N SER A 620 -6.16 22.38 -6.43
CA SER A 620 -5.36 22.81 -7.57
C SER A 620 -3.94 23.19 -7.16
N LEU A 621 -3.03 23.09 -8.12
CA LEU A 621 -1.66 23.55 -8.03
C LEU A 621 -1.47 24.68 -9.05
N ILE A 622 -0.82 25.74 -8.60
CA ILE A 622 -0.40 26.86 -9.44
C ILE A 622 1.11 26.71 -9.59
N GLY A 623 1.55 26.31 -10.79
CA GLY A 623 2.97 26.30 -11.10
C GLY A 623 3.37 27.63 -11.72
N GLN A 624 4.27 28.34 -11.06
CA GLN A 624 4.78 29.64 -11.46
C GLN A 624 6.18 29.46 -12.07
N LEU A 625 6.39 30.04 -13.25
CA LEU A 625 7.68 30.17 -13.91
C LEU A 625 8.11 31.63 -13.85
N ASP A 626 9.14 31.91 -13.04
CA ASP A 626 9.78 33.21 -12.95
C ASP A 626 10.89 33.27 -14.00
N ILE A 627 10.70 34.10 -15.03
CA ILE A 627 11.62 34.18 -16.16
C ILE A 627 12.85 34.96 -15.74
N MET A 628 14.04 34.36 -15.88
CA MET A 628 15.31 34.95 -15.45
C MET A 628 16.11 35.54 -16.61
N SER A 629 16.09 34.86 -17.78
CA SER A 629 16.79 35.27 -19.00
C SER A 629 16.29 36.61 -19.57
N SER A 630 17.22 37.51 -19.91
CA SER A 630 16.96 38.81 -20.54
C SER A 630 16.13 38.69 -21.81
N ASP A 631 16.46 37.73 -22.67
CA ASP A 631 15.86 37.58 -23.99
C ASP A 631 14.40 37.11 -23.87
N LEU A 632 14.15 36.20 -22.93
CA LEU A 632 12.79 35.73 -22.62
C LEU A 632 11.96 36.82 -21.92
N LYS A 633 12.57 37.62 -21.04
CA LYS A 633 11.91 38.79 -20.44
C LYS A 633 11.50 39.77 -21.53
N GLN A 634 12.42 40.13 -22.43
CA GLN A 634 12.14 41.03 -23.55
C GLN A 634 11.05 40.46 -24.46
N ALA A 635 11.13 39.18 -24.84
CA ALA A 635 10.09 38.53 -25.65
C ALA A 635 8.72 38.58 -24.95
N LEU A 636 8.67 38.36 -23.64
CA LEU A 636 7.44 38.42 -22.85
C LEU A 636 6.88 39.85 -22.76
N THR A 637 7.73 40.87 -22.58
CA THR A 637 7.33 42.28 -22.57
C THR A 637 6.84 42.75 -23.95
N SER A 638 7.50 42.29 -25.02
CA SER A 638 7.16 42.54 -26.43
C SER A 638 5.92 41.75 -26.92
N ARG A 639 5.11 41.21 -26.00
CA ARG A 639 3.86 40.51 -26.29
C ARG A 639 3.98 39.27 -27.20
N CYS A 640 5.06 38.50 -27.06
CA CYS A 640 5.18 37.23 -27.79
C CYS A 640 3.98 36.29 -27.56
N GLU A 641 3.72 35.44 -28.55
CA GLU A 641 2.74 34.35 -28.47
C GLU A 641 3.19 33.34 -27.42
N ILE A 642 2.27 32.94 -26.53
CA ILE A 642 2.54 31.95 -25.49
C ILE A 642 1.70 30.71 -25.76
N LYS A 643 2.35 29.58 -26.03
CA LYS A 643 1.69 28.29 -26.23
C LYS A 643 1.93 27.40 -25.02
N LYS A 644 0.88 26.75 -24.55
CA LYS A 644 0.94 25.71 -23.52
C LYS A 644 0.66 24.35 -24.15
N SER A 645 1.40 23.33 -23.74
CA SER A 645 1.15 21.95 -24.16
C SER A 645 1.40 20.99 -23.00
N ILE A 646 0.56 19.96 -22.92
CA ILE A 646 0.74 18.86 -21.96
C ILE A 646 1.62 17.82 -22.64
N VAL A 647 2.74 17.48 -22.00
CA VAL A 647 3.66 16.46 -22.52
C VAL A 647 3.46 15.13 -21.79
N SER A 648 3.10 15.20 -20.50
CA SER A 648 2.72 14.05 -19.68
C SER A 648 1.72 14.47 -18.60
N PRO A 649 1.05 13.53 -17.91
CA PRO A 649 0.13 13.82 -16.82
C PRO A 649 0.73 14.66 -15.68
N CYS A 650 2.06 14.78 -15.59
CA CYS A 650 2.75 15.55 -14.56
C CYS A 650 3.63 16.68 -15.13
N LYS A 651 3.60 16.94 -16.44
CA LYS A 651 4.48 17.93 -17.08
C LYS A 651 3.74 18.75 -18.13
N VAL A 652 3.81 20.06 -17.95
CA VAL A 652 3.36 21.07 -18.92
C VAL A 652 4.59 21.77 -19.49
N THR A 653 4.56 22.08 -20.77
CA THR A 653 5.57 22.93 -21.42
C THR A 653 4.95 24.24 -21.88
N ILE A 654 5.70 25.33 -21.72
CA ILE A 654 5.33 26.69 -22.10
C ILE A 654 6.33 27.20 -23.12
N SER A 655 5.87 27.48 -24.33
CA SER A 655 6.68 28.12 -25.39
C SER A 655 6.44 29.63 -25.40
N LEU A 656 7.52 30.40 -25.43
CA LEU A 656 7.51 31.87 -25.47
C LEU A 656 8.03 32.36 -26.83
N GLY A 657 7.14 32.66 -27.78
CA GLY A 657 7.52 32.95 -29.16
C GLY A 657 8.19 31.74 -29.84
N GLN A 658 9.32 31.97 -30.51
CA GLN A 658 10.13 30.93 -31.17
C GLN A 658 11.20 30.31 -30.26
N ASN A 659 11.20 30.65 -28.97
CA ASN A 659 12.19 30.12 -28.03
C ASN A 659 11.89 28.65 -27.65
N PRO A 660 12.92 27.89 -27.24
CA PRO A 660 12.72 26.53 -26.75
C PRO A 660 11.74 26.50 -25.56
N PRO A 661 10.85 25.50 -25.49
CA PRO A 661 9.83 25.43 -24.45
C PRO A 661 10.43 25.27 -23.05
N LEU A 662 9.85 25.97 -22.08
CA LEU A 662 10.15 25.84 -20.66
C LEU A 662 9.27 24.75 -20.03
N GLY A 663 9.85 23.86 -19.25
CA GLY A 663 9.11 22.78 -18.59
C GLY A 663 8.66 23.15 -17.18
N LEU A 664 7.42 22.80 -16.84
CA LEU A 664 6.84 22.93 -15.51
C LEU A 664 6.34 21.56 -15.04
N CYS A 665 6.91 21.08 -13.94
CA CYS A 665 6.66 19.77 -13.38
C CYS A 665 5.71 19.87 -12.17
N PHE A 666 4.71 18.98 -12.13
CA PHE A 666 3.74 18.89 -11.04
C PHE A 666 3.91 17.55 -10.32
N PRO A 667 4.00 17.52 -8.99
CA PRO A 667 4.26 16.29 -8.24
C PRO A 667 3.15 15.25 -8.43
N ILE A 668 1.97 15.66 -8.89
CA ILE A 668 0.79 14.82 -9.05
C ILE A 668 0.25 14.87 -10.47
N PHE A 669 -0.59 13.91 -10.83
CA PHE A 669 -1.32 13.91 -12.10
C PHE A 669 -2.26 15.12 -12.13
N ILE A 670 -2.28 15.78 -13.28
CA ILE A 670 -3.06 16.99 -13.49
C ILE A 670 -4.31 16.68 -14.32
N LYS A 671 -5.42 17.35 -14.01
CA LYS A 671 -6.63 17.26 -14.81
C LYS A 671 -6.48 18.04 -16.11
N GLN A 672 -6.47 17.33 -17.25
CA GLN A 672 -6.19 17.89 -18.58
C GLN A 672 -7.09 19.09 -18.94
N SER A 673 -8.38 19.03 -18.59
CA SER A 673 -9.36 20.07 -18.94
C SER A 673 -9.31 21.34 -18.08
N SER A 674 -8.49 21.36 -17.02
CA SER A 674 -8.57 22.40 -15.97
C SER A 674 -7.55 23.54 -16.11
N GLN A 675 -6.82 23.60 -17.22
CA GLN A 675 -5.62 24.43 -17.35
C GLN A 675 -5.91 25.89 -17.64
N LYS A 676 -5.65 26.77 -16.67
CA LYS A 676 -5.73 28.23 -16.84
C LYS A 676 -4.34 28.83 -16.84
N LEU A 677 -4.05 29.66 -17.84
CA LEU A 677 -2.79 30.38 -17.97
C LEU A 677 -2.98 31.80 -17.45
N ARG A 678 -2.09 32.28 -16.59
CA ARG A 678 -2.03 33.69 -16.16
C ARG A 678 -0.66 34.23 -16.52
N ILE A 679 -0.63 35.44 -17.07
CA ILE A 679 0.59 36.02 -17.62
C ILE A 679 0.78 37.39 -17.00
N ALA A 680 1.91 37.58 -16.32
CA ALA A 680 2.30 38.87 -15.78
C ALA A 680 3.52 39.39 -16.52
N ARG A 681 3.27 40.14 -17.61
CA ARG A 681 4.32 40.62 -18.51
C ARG A 681 5.24 41.68 -17.88
N ARG A 682 4.75 42.45 -16.91
CA ARG A 682 5.54 43.49 -16.21
C ARG A 682 6.49 42.90 -15.15
N SER A 683 6.01 41.90 -14.41
CA SER A 683 6.79 41.20 -13.38
C SER A 683 7.45 39.91 -13.88
N SER A 684 7.42 39.68 -15.20
CA SER A 684 8.13 38.61 -15.89
C SER A 684 7.88 37.19 -15.38
N HIS A 685 6.62 36.85 -15.06
CA HIS A 685 6.25 35.49 -14.68
C HIS A 685 5.03 34.95 -15.44
N VAL A 686 4.97 33.62 -15.54
CA VAL A 686 3.85 32.87 -16.13
C VAL A 686 3.36 31.85 -15.11
N GLU A 687 2.06 31.86 -14.81
CA GLU A 687 1.44 30.87 -13.94
C GLU A 687 0.55 29.91 -14.74
N VAL A 688 0.62 28.64 -14.39
CA VAL A 688 -0.29 27.60 -14.87
C VAL A 688 -1.08 27.07 -13.68
N VAL A 689 -2.36 27.39 -13.63
CA VAL A 689 -3.30 26.90 -12.61
C VAL A 689 -3.95 25.63 -13.13
N ILE A 690 -3.81 24.53 -12.39
CA ILE A 690 -4.35 23.22 -12.81
C ILE A 690 -4.95 22.50 -11.61
N GLN A 691 -6.12 21.89 -11.81
CA GLN A 691 -6.71 21.02 -10.81
C GLN A 691 -5.93 19.72 -10.66
N VAL A 692 -5.85 19.25 -9.43
CA VAL A 692 -5.30 17.92 -9.12
C VAL A 692 -6.25 16.87 -9.69
N ALA A 693 -5.70 15.85 -10.33
CA ALA A 693 -6.50 14.77 -10.87
C ALA A 693 -7.12 13.92 -9.73
N GLU A 694 -8.11 13.12 -10.07
CA GLU A 694 -8.65 12.06 -9.20
C GLU A 694 -8.40 10.71 -9.88
N CYS A 695 -8.60 9.60 -9.16
CA CYS A 695 -8.45 8.26 -9.73
C CYS A 695 -9.23 8.06 -11.05
N SER A 696 -10.37 8.70 -11.26
CA SER A 696 -11.17 8.60 -12.50
C SER A 696 -10.56 9.30 -13.71
N GLU A 697 -9.57 10.18 -13.52
CA GLU A 697 -8.97 10.96 -14.62
C GLU A 697 -8.07 10.10 -15.53
N TRP A 698 -7.84 8.82 -15.18
CA TRP A 698 -7.16 7.86 -16.04
C TRP A 698 -7.76 7.80 -17.46
N ILE A 699 -9.07 8.06 -17.58
CA ILE A 699 -9.82 8.08 -18.85
C ILE A 699 -9.28 9.14 -19.81
N THR A 700 -8.75 10.24 -19.31
CA THR A 700 -8.16 11.31 -20.13
C THR A 700 -6.73 10.98 -20.58
N TYR A 701 -6.11 9.97 -19.97
CA TYR A 701 -4.75 9.50 -20.29
C TYR A 701 -4.76 7.99 -20.60
N PRO A 702 -5.44 7.55 -21.68
CA PRO A 702 -5.59 6.12 -21.98
C PRO A 702 -4.23 5.42 -22.15
N ASP A 703 -3.24 6.09 -22.72
CA ASP A 703 -1.88 5.58 -22.97
C ASP A 703 -1.05 5.28 -21.70
N TYR A 704 -1.48 5.79 -20.53
CA TYR A 704 -0.77 5.62 -19.25
C TYR A 704 -1.23 4.38 -18.47
N ILE A 705 -1.71 3.34 -19.17
CA ILE A 705 -2.07 2.05 -18.56
C ILE A 705 -0.83 1.31 -18.02
N VAL A 706 0.31 1.40 -18.73
CA VAL A 706 1.59 0.80 -18.34
C VAL A 706 2.74 1.77 -18.55
N PRO A 707 2.93 2.78 -17.67
CA PRO A 707 3.92 3.82 -17.92
C PRO A 707 5.37 3.31 -17.79
N VAL A 708 6.25 3.82 -18.67
CA VAL A 708 7.70 3.64 -18.64
C VAL A 708 8.39 4.99 -18.58
N ARG A 709 9.51 5.09 -17.86
CA ARG A 709 10.28 6.32 -17.70
C ARG A 709 11.69 6.21 -18.27
N PRO A 710 12.23 7.28 -18.88
CA PRO A 710 13.65 7.39 -19.14
C PRO A 710 14.39 7.91 -17.89
N LEU A 711 15.36 7.16 -17.35
CA LEU A 711 16.27 7.57 -16.27
C LEU A 711 17.72 7.49 -16.79
N PRO A 712 18.56 8.53 -16.62
CA PRO A 712 19.38 9.08 -17.72
C PRO A 712 19.59 8.12 -18.91
N GLY A 713 18.54 7.98 -19.74
CA GLY A 713 18.55 7.17 -20.97
C GLY A 713 18.23 5.67 -20.86
N LYS A 714 17.96 5.14 -19.66
CA LYS A 714 17.52 3.75 -19.42
C LYS A 714 16.01 3.69 -19.11
N PRO A 715 15.25 2.80 -19.78
CA PRO A 715 13.85 2.57 -19.45
C PRO A 715 13.66 2.00 -18.04
N VAL A 716 12.67 2.53 -17.32
CA VAL A 716 12.23 2.04 -16.00
C VAL A 716 10.72 1.89 -15.99
N ASN A 717 10.25 0.66 -15.84
CA ASN A 717 8.83 0.36 -15.70
C ASN A 717 8.23 0.93 -14.41
N CYS A 718 7.02 1.48 -14.48
CA CYS A 718 6.34 2.07 -13.33
C CYS A 718 5.48 1.06 -12.55
N ASN A 719 4.52 0.41 -13.20
CA ASN A 719 3.58 -0.53 -12.57
C ASN A 719 3.77 -1.99 -13.02
N MET A 720 4.75 -2.27 -13.86
CA MET A 720 5.05 -3.61 -14.37
C MET A 720 6.41 -4.11 -13.85
N PRO A 721 6.45 -4.95 -12.80
CA PRO A 721 7.71 -5.47 -12.25
C PRO A 721 8.45 -6.37 -13.23
N TYR A 722 9.78 -6.40 -13.13
CA TYR A 722 10.64 -7.28 -13.94
C TYR A 722 10.39 -8.76 -13.62
N LEU A 723 10.44 -9.60 -14.65
CA LEU A 723 10.26 -11.05 -14.57
C LEU A 723 11.46 -11.78 -15.18
N ASN A 724 11.99 -12.74 -14.43
CA ASN A 724 12.90 -13.72 -14.98
C ASN A 724 12.09 -14.87 -15.61
N LEU A 725 11.81 -14.75 -16.90
CA LEU A 725 10.99 -15.73 -17.63
C LEU A 725 11.52 -17.17 -17.58
N GLN A 726 12.83 -17.37 -17.41
CA GLN A 726 13.41 -18.71 -17.30
C GLN A 726 13.03 -19.42 -16.00
N LYS A 727 12.58 -18.65 -14.98
CA LYS A 727 12.07 -19.16 -13.71
C LYS A 727 10.55 -19.24 -13.66
N CYS A 728 9.85 -18.73 -14.68
CA CYS A 728 8.40 -18.83 -14.80
C CYS A 728 8.02 -20.17 -15.47
N PRO A 729 7.30 -21.08 -14.79
CA PRO A 729 6.91 -22.37 -15.36
C PRO A 729 6.09 -22.22 -16.64
N ILE A 730 6.34 -23.09 -17.63
CA ILE A 730 5.58 -23.13 -18.88
C ILE A 730 4.30 -23.94 -18.67
N ILE A 731 3.16 -23.37 -19.08
CA ILE A 731 1.85 -23.99 -19.03
C ILE A 731 1.62 -24.81 -20.30
N GLN A 732 1.32 -26.10 -20.14
CA GLN A 732 1.00 -27.01 -21.22
C GLN A 732 -0.41 -26.74 -21.75
N ILE A 733 -0.49 -26.08 -22.90
CA ILE A 733 -1.75 -25.64 -23.49
C ILE A 733 -2.60 -26.77 -24.09
N MET A 734 -2.08 -27.99 -24.22
CA MET A 734 -2.83 -29.12 -24.81
C MET A 734 -3.85 -29.75 -23.85
N GLN A 735 -3.72 -29.53 -22.54
CA GLN A 735 -4.61 -30.11 -21.53
C GLN A 735 -5.81 -29.20 -21.23
N HIS A 736 -6.69 -28.99 -22.23
CA HIS A 736 -7.77 -27.99 -22.16
C HIS A 736 -8.68 -28.13 -20.91
N SER A 737 -8.94 -29.36 -20.45
CA SER A 737 -9.76 -29.63 -19.26
C SER A 737 -9.20 -29.03 -17.97
N ARG A 738 -7.88 -28.85 -17.89
CA ARG A 738 -7.16 -28.25 -16.75
C ARG A 738 -6.92 -26.75 -16.89
N LEU A 739 -7.30 -26.15 -18.02
CA LEU A 739 -7.19 -24.71 -18.30
C LEU A 739 -8.49 -23.95 -18.07
N LYS A 740 -9.50 -24.59 -17.44
CA LYS A 740 -10.82 -23.96 -17.18
C LYS A 740 -10.74 -22.68 -16.34
N TRP A 741 -9.67 -22.49 -15.58
CA TRP A 741 -9.42 -21.27 -14.80
C TRP A 741 -8.87 -20.10 -15.62
N LEU A 742 -8.28 -20.36 -16.80
CA LEU A 742 -7.57 -19.35 -17.58
C LEU A 742 -8.52 -18.27 -18.12
N VAL A 743 -9.62 -18.65 -18.77
CA VAL A 743 -10.61 -17.69 -19.28
C VAL A 743 -11.22 -16.84 -18.15
N PRO A 744 -11.71 -17.41 -17.04
CA PRO A 744 -12.15 -16.63 -15.89
C PRO A 744 -11.09 -15.63 -15.41
N HIS A 745 -9.84 -16.06 -15.23
CA HIS A 745 -8.75 -15.20 -14.78
C HIS A 745 -8.45 -14.05 -15.75
N LEU A 746 -8.38 -14.32 -17.06
CA LEU A 746 -8.21 -13.27 -18.08
C LEU A 746 -9.37 -12.28 -18.08
N SER A 747 -10.60 -12.78 -17.92
CA SER A 747 -11.80 -11.91 -17.83
C SER A 747 -11.79 -11.03 -16.58
N LEU A 748 -11.07 -11.39 -15.51
CA LEU A 748 -10.92 -10.54 -14.32
C LEU A 748 -10.06 -9.30 -14.57
N ALA A 749 -9.35 -9.22 -15.72
CA ALA A 749 -8.64 -8.01 -16.12
C ALA A 749 -9.58 -6.82 -16.43
N MET A 750 -10.84 -7.13 -16.77
CA MET A 750 -11.88 -6.13 -17.02
C MET A 750 -12.66 -5.82 -15.75
N SER A 751 -12.84 -4.53 -15.47
CA SER A 751 -13.67 -4.03 -14.36
C SER A 751 -15.16 -4.26 -14.60
N ALA A 752 -16.00 -4.00 -13.59
CA ALA A 752 -17.46 -3.99 -13.75
C ALA A 752 -17.92 -3.10 -14.90
N ARG A 753 -17.31 -1.93 -15.02
CA ARG A 753 -17.64 -0.95 -16.05
C ARG A 753 -17.23 -1.44 -17.43
N GLU A 754 -15.99 -1.90 -17.58
CA GLU A 754 -15.47 -2.43 -18.85
C GLU A 754 -16.30 -3.62 -19.34
N ARG A 755 -16.74 -4.52 -18.45
CA ARG A 755 -17.63 -5.62 -18.81
C ARG A 755 -19.03 -5.15 -19.21
N ALA A 756 -19.60 -4.17 -18.51
CA ALA A 756 -20.90 -3.62 -18.90
C ALA A 756 -20.83 -2.99 -20.30
N LEU A 757 -19.74 -2.29 -20.63
CA LEU A 757 -19.51 -1.74 -21.96
C LEU A 757 -19.33 -2.85 -23.00
N ARG A 758 -18.64 -3.94 -22.67
CA ARG A 758 -18.51 -5.11 -23.55
C ARG A 758 -19.86 -5.78 -23.86
N GLU A 759 -20.74 -5.90 -22.86
CA GLU A 759 -22.03 -6.58 -22.97
C GLU A 759 -23.12 -5.70 -23.62
N ARG A 760 -22.98 -4.37 -23.56
CA ARG A 760 -23.97 -3.41 -24.05
C ARG A 760 -23.36 -2.38 -24.99
N GLU A 761 -23.69 -2.51 -26.27
CA GLU A 761 -23.27 -1.56 -27.32
C GLU A 761 -24.04 -0.23 -27.28
N ASP A 762 -25.21 -0.20 -26.65
CA ASP A 762 -26.07 0.99 -26.55
C ASP A 762 -25.59 2.03 -25.52
N LEU A 763 -24.61 1.67 -24.69
CA LEU A 763 -24.07 2.56 -23.67
C LEU A 763 -23.11 3.60 -24.26
N PRO A 764 -23.22 4.88 -23.88
CA PRO A 764 -22.26 5.91 -24.31
C PRO A 764 -20.87 5.57 -23.75
N ARG A 765 -19.86 5.63 -24.62
CA ARG A 765 -18.47 5.30 -24.29
C ARG A 765 -17.56 6.51 -24.51
N SER A 766 -16.75 6.87 -23.53
CA SER A 766 -15.70 7.88 -23.78
C SER A 766 -14.57 7.27 -24.63
N ILE A 767 -13.80 8.13 -25.32
CA ILE A 767 -12.67 7.71 -26.15
C ILE A 767 -11.67 6.89 -25.31
N GLY A 768 -11.35 7.34 -24.09
CA GLY A 768 -10.38 6.65 -23.24
C GLY A 768 -10.85 5.29 -22.74
N GLU A 769 -12.16 5.14 -22.47
CA GLU A 769 -12.75 3.85 -22.10
C GLU A 769 -12.69 2.85 -23.26
N ASN A 770 -13.01 3.29 -24.48
CA ASN A 770 -12.90 2.45 -25.67
C ASN A 770 -11.47 1.97 -25.88
N VAL A 771 -10.49 2.88 -25.84
CA VAL A 771 -9.09 2.54 -26.10
C VAL A 771 -8.56 1.47 -25.14
N ARG A 772 -8.86 1.59 -23.84
CA ARG A 772 -8.40 0.60 -22.85
C ARG A 772 -9.18 -0.70 -22.92
N LEU A 773 -10.48 -0.66 -23.21
CA LEU A 773 -11.29 -1.87 -23.40
C LEU A 773 -10.82 -2.65 -24.63
N ASP A 774 -10.68 -1.98 -25.78
CA ASP A 774 -10.22 -2.58 -27.04
C ASP A 774 -8.83 -3.23 -26.85
N PHE A 775 -7.91 -2.52 -26.19
CA PHE A 775 -6.58 -3.05 -25.86
C PHE A 775 -6.64 -4.31 -24.99
N LYS A 776 -7.51 -4.33 -23.98
CA LYS A 776 -7.71 -5.52 -23.11
C LYS A 776 -8.38 -6.67 -23.87
N GLU A 777 -9.32 -6.40 -24.77
CA GLU A 777 -9.93 -7.41 -25.65
C GLU A 777 -8.89 -8.02 -26.59
N SER A 778 -8.01 -7.19 -27.18
CA SER A 778 -6.90 -7.66 -28.00
C SER A 778 -5.97 -8.60 -27.23
N ILE A 779 -5.57 -8.23 -26.00
CA ILE A 779 -4.79 -9.13 -25.12
C ILE A 779 -5.56 -10.40 -24.79
N PHE A 780 -6.84 -10.29 -24.40
CA PHE A 780 -7.68 -11.45 -24.08
C PHE A 780 -7.75 -12.43 -25.26
N SER A 781 -8.00 -11.92 -26.46
CA SER A 781 -8.08 -12.69 -27.70
C SER A 781 -6.77 -13.42 -28.02
N ILE A 782 -5.63 -12.72 -27.94
CA ILE A 782 -4.30 -13.31 -28.15
C ILE A 782 -4.07 -14.48 -27.19
N PHE A 783 -4.35 -14.32 -25.90
CA PHE A 783 -4.14 -15.38 -24.91
C PHE A 783 -5.04 -16.59 -25.13
N VAL A 784 -6.34 -16.36 -25.35
CA VAL A 784 -7.34 -17.41 -25.51
C VAL A 784 -7.11 -18.23 -26.78
N GLN A 785 -6.75 -17.55 -27.88
CA GLN A 785 -6.44 -18.20 -29.15
C GLN A 785 -5.06 -18.86 -29.13
N PHE A 786 -4.07 -18.32 -28.43
CA PHE A 786 -2.81 -19.04 -28.23
C PHE A 786 -3.03 -20.36 -27.48
N ALA A 787 -3.87 -20.34 -26.44
CA ALA A 787 -4.23 -21.52 -25.67
C ALA A 787 -5.22 -22.47 -26.38
N GLY A 788 -5.79 -22.09 -27.53
CA GLY A 788 -6.75 -22.93 -28.28
C GLY A 788 -8.11 -23.13 -27.61
N LEU A 789 -8.50 -22.24 -26.68
CA LEU A 789 -9.70 -22.42 -25.85
C LEU A 789 -11.02 -22.02 -26.53
N GLN A 790 -10.95 -21.32 -27.68
CA GLN A 790 -12.12 -20.90 -28.46
C GLN A 790 -12.08 -21.42 -29.91
N GLY A 791 -11.57 -22.65 -30.11
CA GLY A 791 -11.60 -23.34 -31.40
C GLY A 791 -10.54 -22.89 -32.42
N THR A 792 -10.03 -21.66 -32.31
CA THR A 792 -8.88 -21.19 -33.10
C THR A 792 -7.60 -21.30 -32.27
N LYS A 793 -6.55 -21.88 -32.87
CA LYS A 793 -5.22 -21.96 -32.26
C LYS A 793 -4.17 -21.34 -33.17
N SER A 794 -3.42 -20.36 -32.66
CA SER A 794 -2.34 -19.70 -33.43
C SER A 794 -1.14 -19.34 -32.56
N GLN A 795 0.03 -19.29 -33.17
CA GLN A 795 1.25 -18.74 -32.60
C GLN A 795 1.61 -17.37 -33.19
N VAL A 796 0.93 -16.93 -34.26
CA VAL A 796 1.28 -15.71 -35.01
C VAL A 796 0.07 -14.78 -35.02
N PHE A 797 0.25 -13.62 -34.38
CA PHE A 797 -0.77 -12.60 -34.25
C PHE A 797 -0.29 -11.31 -34.93
N CYS A 798 -1.16 -10.70 -35.73
CA CYS A 798 -0.88 -9.47 -36.45
C CYS A 798 -1.81 -8.37 -35.95
N LEU A 799 -1.25 -7.28 -35.42
CA LEU A 799 -2.03 -6.07 -35.12
C LEU A 799 -2.24 -5.30 -36.44
N ASN A 800 -3.47 -5.29 -36.94
CA ASN A 800 -3.83 -4.72 -38.23
C ASN A 800 -4.71 -3.47 -38.05
N ASN A 801 -4.27 -2.38 -38.65
CA ASN A 801 -5.06 -1.16 -38.79
C ASN A 801 -5.29 -0.94 -40.29
N ALA A 802 -6.48 -1.33 -40.75
CA ALA A 802 -6.85 -1.24 -42.16
C ALA A 802 -6.82 0.20 -42.70
N ALA A 803 -7.11 1.20 -41.85
CA ALA A 803 -7.13 2.60 -42.26
C ALA A 803 -5.71 3.17 -42.53
N HIS A 804 -4.66 2.56 -41.97
CA HIS A 804 -3.30 3.12 -41.99
C HIS A 804 -2.23 2.19 -42.58
N GLY A 805 -2.64 1.36 -43.53
CA GLY A 805 -1.71 0.59 -44.36
C GLY A 805 -1.47 -0.84 -43.86
N GLY A 806 -2.40 -1.41 -43.10
CA GLY A 806 -2.49 -2.83 -42.82
C GLY A 806 -1.81 -3.26 -41.52
N VAL A 807 -0.94 -4.26 -41.60
CA VAL A 807 -0.26 -4.84 -40.43
C VAL A 807 0.82 -3.90 -39.92
N HIS A 808 0.83 -3.64 -38.61
CA HIS A 808 1.82 -2.77 -37.97
C HIS A 808 2.73 -3.48 -36.98
N VAL A 809 2.26 -4.56 -36.36
CA VAL A 809 3.05 -5.33 -35.38
C VAL A 809 2.75 -6.81 -35.58
N ILE A 810 3.81 -7.62 -35.63
CA ILE A 810 3.71 -9.07 -35.60
C ILE A 810 4.16 -9.55 -34.22
N ILE A 811 3.32 -10.37 -33.59
CA ILE A 811 3.58 -11.00 -32.29
C ILE A 811 3.66 -12.50 -32.54
N LEU A 812 4.82 -13.10 -32.29
CA LEU A 812 5.02 -14.53 -32.38
C LEU A 812 5.13 -15.12 -30.97
N ALA A 813 4.09 -15.82 -30.54
CA ALA A 813 4.00 -16.39 -29.21
C ALA A 813 4.74 -17.73 -29.12
N SER A 814 5.65 -17.84 -28.15
CA SER A 814 6.42 -19.04 -27.88
C SER A 814 5.72 -19.91 -26.82
N ALA A 815 5.40 -19.32 -25.66
CA ALA A 815 4.90 -20.06 -24.50
C ALA A 815 3.95 -19.22 -23.64
N LEU A 816 2.98 -19.90 -23.01
CA LEU A 816 2.20 -19.34 -21.90
C LEU A 816 2.90 -19.72 -20.60
N ARG A 817 3.14 -18.75 -19.72
CA ARG A 817 3.89 -18.96 -18.47
C ARG A 817 3.14 -18.48 -17.25
N LEU A 818 3.44 -19.09 -16.12
CA LEU A 818 2.90 -18.74 -14.81
C LEU A 818 3.79 -17.67 -14.13
N ASP A 819 3.23 -16.49 -13.88
CA ASP A 819 3.87 -15.44 -13.08
C ASP A 819 3.52 -15.68 -11.60
N LEU A 820 4.36 -16.47 -10.95
CA LEU A 820 4.18 -16.90 -9.56
C LEU A 820 4.13 -15.70 -8.59
N ALA A 821 4.98 -14.69 -8.80
CA ALA A 821 5.10 -13.53 -7.92
C ALA A 821 3.85 -12.63 -7.96
N ASN A 822 3.29 -12.39 -9.15
CA ASN A 822 2.09 -11.56 -9.30
C ASN A 822 0.78 -12.37 -9.32
N ARG A 823 0.84 -13.70 -9.14
CA ARG A 823 -0.31 -14.61 -9.18
C ARG A 823 -1.12 -14.46 -10.48
N ALA A 824 -0.40 -14.38 -11.60
CA ALA A 824 -0.97 -14.10 -12.92
C ALA A 824 -0.40 -15.03 -14.00
N VAL A 825 -0.85 -14.84 -15.24
CA VAL A 825 -0.31 -15.50 -16.44
C VAL A 825 0.32 -14.49 -17.38
N VAL A 826 1.36 -14.91 -18.09
CA VAL A 826 2.06 -14.07 -19.06
C VAL A 826 2.37 -14.83 -20.34
N LEU A 827 2.45 -14.12 -21.45
CA LEU A 827 2.80 -14.65 -22.76
C LEU A 827 4.25 -14.29 -23.10
N ASP A 828 5.10 -15.32 -23.23
CA ASP A 828 6.48 -15.20 -23.69
C ASP A 828 6.49 -15.20 -25.21
N CYS A 829 6.87 -14.06 -25.81
CA CYS A 829 6.72 -13.86 -27.25
C CYS A 829 7.87 -13.04 -27.85
N ALA A 830 7.99 -13.10 -29.18
CA ALA A 830 8.78 -12.19 -29.97
C ALA A 830 7.85 -11.12 -30.56
N VAL A 831 8.22 -9.85 -30.43
CA VAL A 831 7.49 -8.74 -31.04
C VAL A 831 8.32 -8.10 -32.14
N LEU A 832 7.66 -7.81 -33.26
CA LEU A 832 8.25 -7.20 -34.44
C LEU A 832 7.36 -6.03 -34.92
N PRO A 833 7.61 -4.80 -34.45
CA PRO A 833 6.98 -3.61 -34.98
C PRO A 833 7.51 -3.30 -36.39
N LEU A 834 6.61 -3.17 -37.36
CA LEU A 834 6.95 -2.91 -38.76
C LEU A 834 7.16 -1.40 -39.02
N TYR A 835 8.23 -1.07 -39.75
CA TYR A 835 8.57 0.29 -40.15
C TYR A 835 9.21 0.30 -41.53
N ASP A 836 9.14 1.42 -42.25
CA ASP A 836 9.45 1.46 -43.69
C ASP A 836 10.85 0.94 -44.04
N ALA A 837 11.87 1.35 -43.29
CA ALA A 837 13.25 0.93 -43.52
C ALA A 837 13.52 -0.56 -43.21
N LEU A 838 12.63 -1.25 -42.50
CA LEU A 838 12.75 -2.68 -42.22
C LEU A 838 12.16 -3.55 -43.35
N MET A 839 11.16 -3.04 -44.07
CA MET A 839 10.36 -3.85 -44.99
C MET A 839 11.18 -4.58 -46.07
N PRO A 840 12.19 -3.96 -46.72
CA PRO A 840 12.99 -4.65 -47.73
C PRO A 840 13.68 -5.91 -47.20
N ASP A 841 14.14 -5.88 -45.95
CA ASP A 841 14.92 -6.96 -45.33
C ASP A 841 14.07 -8.17 -44.94
N ILE A 842 12.79 -7.96 -44.64
CA ILE A 842 11.92 -9.00 -44.07
C ILE A 842 10.84 -9.51 -45.03
N THR A 843 10.60 -8.84 -46.17
CA THR A 843 9.51 -9.19 -47.11
C THR A 843 9.55 -10.66 -47.53
N GLY A 844 10.73 -11.20 -47.86
CA GLY A 844 10.87 -12.61 -48.24
C GLY A 844 10.61 -13.59 -47.07
N SER A 845 10.81 -13.16 -45.83
CA SER A 845 10.46 -13.96 -44.64
C SER A 845 8.98 -13.85 -44.29
N LEU A 846 8.36 -12.69 -44.50
CA LEU A 846 6.92 -12.48 -44.34
C LEU A 846 6.10 -13.27 -45.36
N ALA A 847 6.55 -13.38 -46.60
CA ALA A 847 5.90 -14.20 -47.62
C ALA A 847 5.76 -15.67 -47.16
N LYS A 848 6.73 -16.18 -46.39
CA LYS A 848 6.70 -17.55 -45.84
C LYS A 848 5.70 -17.75 -44.70
N LEU A 849 5.17 -16.65 -44.14
CA LEU A 849 4.06 -16.71 -43.18
C LEU A 849 2.70 -16.85 -43.87
N GLN A 850 2.60 -16.61 -45.19
CA GLN A 850 1.36 -16.80 -45.93
C GLN A 850 0.95 -18.28 -45.89
N GLY A 851 -0.29 -18.55 -45.47
CA GLY A 851 -0.80 -19.93 -45.28
C GLY A 851 -0.50 -20.53 -43.90
N PHE A 852 0.30 -19.88 -43.05
CA PHE A 852 0.33 -20.20 -41.62
C PHE A 852 -0.98 -19.72 -40.99
N GLY A 853 -1.49 -20.39 -39.95
CA GLY A 853 -2.74 -20.03 -39.26
C GLY A 853 -2.63 -18.71 -38.50
N VAL A 854 -2.46 -17.58 -39.20
CA VAL A 854 -2.26 -16.24 -38.65
C VAL A 854 -3.60 -15.69 -38.16
N VAL A 855 -3.57 -15.14 -36.95
CA VAL A 855 -4.69 -14.38 -36.40
C VAL A 855 -4.46 -12.91 -36.65
N VAL A 856 -5.45 -12.24 -37.24
CA VAL A 856 -5.43 -10.79 -37.42
C VAL A 856 -6.28 -10.15 -36.34
N VAL A 857 -5.64 -9.37 -35.47
CA VAL A 857 -6.30 -8.56 -34.45
C VAL A 857 -6.52 -7.18 -35.04
N GLN A 858 -7.78 -6.80 -35.26
CA GLN A 858 -8.14 -5.49 -35.80
C GLN A 858 -8.01 -4.44 -34.71
N VAL A 859 -7.21 -3.40 -34.97
CA VAL A 859 -6.98 -2.30 -34.03
C VAL A 859 -7.24 -0.96 -34.72
N ASN A 860 -7.88 -0.03 -34.00
CA ASN A 860 -8.03 1.34 -34.46
C ASN A 860 -6.77 2.17 -34.16
N ASP A 861 -6.76 3.44 -34.58
CA ASP A 861 -5.60 4.32 -34.38
C ASP A 861 -5.23 4.50 -32.92
N ALA A 862 -6.22 4.73 -32.07
CA ALA A 862 -6.00 5.04 -30.67
C ALA A 862 -5.53 3.80 -29.88
N GLU A 863 -6.10 2.62 -30.17
CA GLU A 863 -5.61 1.35 -29.62
C GLU A 863 -4.19 1.02 -30.09
N LEU A 864 -3.88 1.24 -31.38
CA LEU A 864 -2.53 1.02 -31.92
C LEU A 864 -1.50 1.95 -31.26
N GLN A 865 -1.87 3.19 -30.96
CA GLN A 865 -1.00 4.09 -30.18
C GLN A 865 -0.75 3.55 -28.77
N LEU A 866 -1.77 3.01 -28.11
CA LEU A 866 -1.59 2.41 -26.80
C LEU A 866 -0.67 1.17 -26.86
N TRP A 867 -0.82 0.30 -27.88
CA TRP A 867 0.11 -0.80 -28.15
C TRP A 867 1.56 -0.32 -28.31
N ARG A 868 1.79 0.78 -29.04
CA ARG A 868 3.14 1.36 -29.20
C ARG A 868 3.75 1.81 -27.87
N HIS A 869 2.94 2.28 -26.93
CA HIS A 869 3.41 2.63 -25.57
C HIS A 869 3.65 1.39 -24.69
N ALA A 870 2.84 0.34 -24.85
CA ALA A 870 2.94 -0.88 -24.05
C ALA A 870 4.12 -1.80 -24.45
N LEU A 871 4.48 -1.85 -25.74
CA LEU A 871 5.53 -2.74 -26.24
C LEU A 871 6.90 -2.54 -25.55
N PRO A 872 7.43 -1.31 -25.39
CA PRO A 872 8.66 -1.10 -24.61
C PRO A 872 8.56 -1.66 -23.20
N VAL A 873 7.42 -1.52 -22.52
CA VAL A 873 7.23 -2.00 -21.14
C VAL A 873 7.30 -3.52 -21.09
N TYR A 874 6.64 -4.21 -22.03
CA TYR A 874 6.65 -5.67 -22.11
C TYR A 874 8.03 -6.23 -22.50
N VAL A 875 8.81 -5.51 -23.31
CA VAL A 875 10.22 -5.86 -23.60
C VAL A 875 11.07 -5.71 -22.34
N GLU A 876 10.98 -4.56 -21.67
CA GLU A 876 11.77 -4.28 -20.48
C GLU A 876 11.39 -5.20 -19.32
N ARG A 877 10.13 -5.62 -19.24
CA ARG A 877 9.64 -6.57 -18.23
C ARG A 877 10.45 -7.86 -18.20
N CYS A 878 10.94 -8.37 -19.33
CA CYS A 878 11.72 -9.61 -19.41
C CYS A 878 13.15 -9.46 -19.90
N ARG A 879 13.66 -8.22 -19.93
CA ARG A 879 15.00 -7.95 -20.43
C ARG A 879 16.04 -8.69 -19.58
N ASP A 880 16.81 -9.56 -20.23
CA ASP A 880 17.98 -10.27 -19.69
C ASP A 880 19.31 -9.78 -20.30
N TRP A 881 19.26 -8.68 -21.05
CA TRP A 881 20.39 -8.07 -21.73
C TRP A 881 20.60 -6.60 -21.33
N THR A 882 21.76 -6.03 -21.60
CA THR A 882 22.06 -4.61 -21.30
C THR A 882 21.85 -3.71 -22.52
N HIS A 883 21.30 -2.51 -22.28
CA HIS A 883 21.30 -1.44 -23.27
C HIS A 883 22.73 -1.06 -23.62
N ARG A 884 22.99 -0.78 -24.89
CA ARG A 884 24.29 -0.32 -25.40
C ARG A 884 24.46 1.18 -25.14
N ASP A 885 25.69 1.68 -25.18
CA ASP A 885 25.97 3.12 -24.98
C ASP A 885 25.32 4.00 -26.06
N ASN A 886 25.19 3.46 -27.28
CA ASN A 886 24.47 4.10 -28.40
C ASN A 886 22.98 3.73 -28.46
N CYS A 887 22.37 3.33 -27.35
CA CYS A 887 20.95 3.00 -27.31
C CYS A 887 20.09 4.17 -27.79
N GLU A 888 19.18 3.89 -28.73
CA GLU A 888 18.34 4.93 -29.34
C GLU A 888 17.41 5.60 -28.32
N TYR A 889 17.00 4.88 -27.25
CA TYR A 889 16.22 5.46 -26.16
C TYR A 889 17.02 6.52 -25.37
N ALA A 890 18.32 6.28 -25.16
CA ALA A 890 19.18 7.21 -24.46
C ALA A 890 19.45 8.47 -25.31
N ILE A 891 19.78 8.26 -26.59
CA ILE A 891 20.08 9.35 -27.53
C ILE A 891 18.85 10.24 -27.74
N SER A 892 17.68 9.66 -27.94
CA SER A 892 16.44 10.42 -28.17
C SER A 892 15.76 10.92 -26.89
N SER A 893 16.17 10.40 -25.71
CA SER A 893 15.49 10.61 -24.43
C SER A 893 13.97 10.36 -24.50
N SER A 894 13.55 9.40 -25.33
CA SER A 894 12.14 9.15 -25.65
C SER A 894 11.81 7.67 -25.68
N ILE A 895 10.71 7.30 -25.04
CA ILE A 895 10.20 5.92 -24.97
C ILE A 895 8.67 5.97 -25.12
N PRO A 896 8.08 5.32 -26.15
CA PRO A 896 8.73 4.66 -27.29
C PRO A 896 9.57 5.65 -28.14
N LEU A 897 10.43 5.13 -29.03
CA LEU A 897 11.28 5.96 -29.89
C LEU A 897 10.46 6.90 -30.79
N ASN A 898 9.34 6.39 -31.31
CA ASN A 898 8.45 7.16 -32.15
C ASN A 898 7.00 6.68 -31.97
N LYS A 899 6.07 7.63 -32.12
CA LYS A 899 4.62 7.40 -32.08
C LYS A 899 3.97 7.47 -33.47
N GLY A 900 4.68 7.96 -34.47
CA GLY A 900 4.22 8.13 -35.84
C GLY A 900 4.07 6.82 -36.59
N ASN A 901 3.25 6.84 -37.64
CA ASN A 901 3.00 5.65 -38.45
C ASN A 901 4.27 5.16 -39.17
N ARG A 902 4.43 3.84 -39.27
CA ARG A 902 5.57 3.14 -39.92
C ARG A 902 6.95 3.62 -39.50
N LYS A 903 7.06 4.16 -38.27
CA LYS A 903 8.32 4.55 -37.64
C LYS A 903 8.72 3.54 -36.58
N ARG A 904 10.02 3.48 -36.32
CA ARG A 904 10.60 2.57 -35.33
C ARG A 904 10.09 2.89 -33.92
N VAL A 905 9.60 1.86 -33.22
CA VAL A 905 9.01 1.97 -31.86
C VAL A 905 10.01 1.55 -30.77
N LEU A 906 10.77 0.48 -31.04
CA LEU A 906 11.71 -0.15 -30.09
C LEU A 906 13.18 0.14 -30.43
N CYS A 907 14.03 0.22 -29.39
CA CYS A 907 15.49 0.28 -29.57
C CYS A 907 16.05 -1.02 -30.19
N SER A 908 17.24 -0.95 -30.78
CA SER A 908 17.91 -2.12 -31.39
C SER A 908 18.57 -3.05 -30.37
N CYS A 909 18.72 -2.62 -29.12
CA CYS A 909 19.56 -3.31 -28.15
C CYS A 909 19.12 -4.76 -27.88
N GLY A 910 17.83 -5.05 -28.02
CA GLY A 910 17.23 -6.37 -27.80
C GLY A 910 17.07 -7.25 -29.05
N ASN A 911 17.39 -6.74 -30.24
CA ASN A 911 17.15 -7.46 -31.49
C ASN A 911 17.92 -8.80 -31.52
N GLY A 912 17.24 -9.88 -31.91
CA GLY A 912 17.85 -11.20 -32.07
C GLY A 912 18.23 -11.92 -30.78
N LYS A 913 17.89 -11.36 -29.61
CA LYS A 913 18.22 -11.96 -28.32
C LYS A 913 17.08 -12.87 -27.85
N PHE A 914 17.19 -14.15 -28.19
CA PHE A 914 16.22 -15.19 -27.82
C PHE A 914 16.92 -16.43 -27.25
N PRO A 915 16.24 -17.19 -26.37
CA PRO A 915 16.69 -18.51 -25.98
C PRO A 915 16.85 -19.44 -27.21
N PRO A 916 17.70 -20.48 -27.14
CA PRO A 916 17.75 -21.52 -28.17
C PRO A 916 16.37 -22.14 -28.39
N ASN A 917 16.03 -22.44 -29.65
CA ASN A 917 14.75 -23.04 -30.04
C ASN A 917 13.49 -22.27 -29.57
N PHE A 918 13.59 -20.95 -29.43
CA PHE A 918 12.48 -20.12 -28.95
C PHE A 918 11.17 -20.31 -29.74
N ILE A 919 11.26 -20.36 -31.07
CA ILE A 919 10.16 -20.68 -31.97
C ILE A 919 10.70 -21.70 -32.98
N SER A 920 10.11 -22.88 -33.02
CA SER A 920 10.54 -23.98 -33.90
C SER A 920 9.60 -24.21 -35.10
N ASN A 921 8.32 -23.86 -34.98
CA ASN A 921 7.28 -24.31 -35.92
C ASN A 921 6.81 -23.21 -36.90
N VAL A 922 7.44 -22.03 -36.91
CA VAL A 922 7.03 -20.91 -37.77
C VAL A 922 8.00 -20.75 -38.93
N LEU A 923 7.51 -20.95 -40.16
CA LEU A 923 8.27 -20.71 -41.38
C LEU A 923 8.67 -19.23 -41.47
N GLY A 924 9.94 -18.94 -41.80
CA GLY A 924 10.46 -17.57 -41.86
C GLY A 924 10.98 -17.01 -40.53
N TRP A 925 10.79 -17.70 -39.40
CA TRP A 925 11.27 -17.25 -38.08
C TRP A 925 12.75 -16.86 -38.05
N ILE A 926 13.63 -17.66 -38.67
CA ILE A 926 15.09 -17.40 -38.69
C ILE A 926 15.42 -16.03 -39.32
N GLY A 927 14.66 -15.62 -40.34
CA GLY A 927 14.83 -14.30 -40.96
C GLY A 927 14.27 -13.17 -40.10
N LEU A 928 13.10 -13.39 -39.49
CA LEU A 928 12.39 -12.39 -38.66
C LEU A 928 13.07 -12.18 -37.30
N SER A 929 13.64 -13.23 -36.70
CA SER A 929 14.23 -13.21 -35.36
C SER A 929 15.36 -12.19 -35.24
N LYS A 930 16.12 -11.94 -36.31
CA LYS A 930 17.19 -10.93 -36.36
C LYS A 930 16.72 -9.52 -36.02
N TYR A 931 15.44 -9.23 -36.26
CA TYR A 931 14.84 -7.91 -36.10
C TYR A 931 13.80 -7.85 -34.98
N ALA A 932 13.34 -9.00 -34.50
CA ALA A 932 12.40 -9.10 -33.39
C ALA A 932 13.09 -8.96 -32.03
N VAL A 933 12.31 -8.56 -31.02
CA VAL A 933 12.74 -8.46 -29.63
C VAL A 933 11.84 -9.33 -28.76
N ARG A 934 12.40 -10.01 -27.75
CA ARG A 934 11.63 -10.77 -26.77
C ARG A 934 10.80 -9.83 -25.89
N ALA A 935 9.53 -10.16 -25.66
CA ALA A 935 8.62 -9.42 -24.80
C ALA A 935 7.74 -10.37 -23.99
N THR A 936 7.29 -9.87 -22.84
CA THR A 936 6.33 -10.55 -21.96
C THR A 936 5.02 -9.78 -21.91
N ILE A 937 4.04 -10.17 -22.72
CA ILE A 937 2.71 -9.56 -22.67
C ILE A 937 1.97 -10.13 -21.46
N SER A 938 1.33 -9.25 -20.68
CA SER A 938 0.53 -9.63 -19.51
C SER A 938 -0.83 -8.92 -19.52
N PRO A 939 -1.89 -9.54 -18.99
CA PRO A 939 -3.15 -8.86 -18.75
C PRO A 939 -2.94 -7.63 -17.84
N ALA A 940 -3.63 -6.54 -18.16
CA ALA A 940 -3.63 -5.31 -17.36
C ALA A 940 -4.89 -5.29 -16.48
N PHE A 941 -4.76 -5.76 -15.23
CA PHE A 941 -5.90 -5.81 -14.29
C PHE A 941 -6.25 -4.42 -13.80
N TRP A 942 -7.53 -4.14 -13.56
CA TRP A 942 -7.98 -2.88 -12.97
C TRP A 942 -7.55 -2.74 -11.50
N ALA A 943 -7.50 -1.50 -11.01
CA ALA A 943 -7.16 -1.22 -9.61
C ALA A 943 -8.44 -1.00 -8.78
N PRO A 944 -8.55 -1.56 -7.57
CA PRO A 944 -9.77 -1.51 -6.77
C PRO A 944 -10.05 -0.15 -6.11
N PHE A 945 -9.23 0.85 -6.43
CA PHE A 945 -9.38 2.24 -6.00
C PHE A 945 -10.31 3.04 -6.92
N ALA A 946 -10.22 2.77 -8.23
CA ALA A 946 -10.92 3.54 -9.25
C ALA A 946 -12.21 2.85 -9.72
N GLU A 947 -12.24 1.51 -9.71
CA GLU A 947 -13.31 0.70 -10.27
C GLU A 947 -13.90 -0.31 -9.27
N ASP A 948 -15.02 -0.93 -9.65
CA ASP A 948 -15.63 -2.03 -8.90
C ASP A 948 -15.48 -3.37 -9.63
N MET A 949 -15.59 -4.47 -8.87
CA MET A 949 -15.69 -5.80 -9.44
C MET A 949 -17.04 -6.02 -10.09
N TYR A 950 -17.03 -6.68 -11.25
CA TYR A 950 -18.23 -7.20 -11.86
C TYR A 950 -18.86 -8.30 -10.99
N SER A 951 -20.06 -8.06 -10.46
CA SER A 951 -20.90 -9.13 -9.91
C SER A 951 -21.93 -9.53 -10.98
N PRO A 952 -21.93 -10.77 -11.48
CA PRO A 952 -23.07 -11.28 -12.23
C PRO A 952 -24.31 -11.21 -11.33
N ASP A 953 -25.46 -10.80 -11.88
CA ASP A 953 -26.68 -10.63 -11.09
C ASP A 953 -27.07 -11.98 -10.46
N GLN A 954 -27.22 -12.02 -9.13
CA GLN A 954 -27.66 -13.20 -8.38
C GLN A 954 -29.11 -13.64 -8.70
N GLY A 955 -29.76 -13.03 -9.70
CA GLY A 955 -31.15 -13.28 -10.06
C GLY A 955 -31.44 -14.67 -10.67
N ASN A 956 -30.44 -15.36 -11.23
CA ASN A 956 -30.69 -16.55 -12.06
C ASN A 956 -30.11 -17.88 -11.55
N LEU A 957 -29.34 -17.91 -10.45
CA LEU A 957 -28.70 -19.14 -9.96
C LEU A 957 -29.40 -19.79 -8.75
N GLY A 958 -30.57 -19.29 -8.34
CA GLY A 958 -31.31 -19.79 -7.17
C GLY A 958 -32.76 -20.24 -7.38
N LYS A 959 -33.31 -20.17 -8.60
CA LYS A 959 -34.73 -20.51 -8.87
C LYS A 959 -34.86 -21.62 -9.92
N LYS A 960 -34.54 -22.85 -9.55
CA LYS A 960 -35.12 -24.04 -10.21
C LYS A 960 -36.08 -24.69 -9.20
N LYS A 961 -37.32 -24.91 -9.64
CA LYS A 961 -38.57 -25.26 -8.89
C LYS A 961 -39.23 -23.99 -8.31
N VAL A 962 -40.40 -23.53 -8.74
CA VAL A 962 -41.66 -24.20 -9.15
C VAL A 962 -42.30 -23.41 -10.30
N ALA A 963 -43.00 -24.11 -11.19
CA ALA A 963 -43.79 -23.54 -12.27
C ALA A 963 -44.92 -22.63 -11.74
N ASN A 964 -44.96 -21.37 -12.19
CA ASN A 964 -46.13 -20.71 -12.75
C ASN A 964 -45.73 -19.31 -13.24
N VAL A 965 -46.07 -19.03 -14.50
CA VAL A 965 -45.66 -17.86 -15.26
C VAL A 965 -46.65 -16.73 -14.98
N GLU A 966 -46.17 -15.64 -14.38
CA GLU A 966 -46.59 -14.30 -14.75
C GLU A 966 -45.34 -13.45 -15.02
N LYS A 967 -45.24 -12.97 -16.26
CA LYS A 967 -44.21 -12.06 -16.74
C LYS A 967 -44.36 -10.72 -16.02
N THR A 968 -43.39 -10.32 -15.21
CA THR A 968 -43.21 -8.91 -14.84
C THR A 968 -41.92 -8.37 -15.44
N SER A 969 -42.08 -7.29 -16.20
CA SER A 969 -41.09 -6.52 -16.94
C SER A 969 -40.04 -5.90 -16.02
N VAL A 970 -38.83 -5.75 -16.54
CA VAL A 970 -37.73 -4.97 -15.95
C VAL A 970 -38.20 -3.53 -15.72
N ASP A 971 -38.21 -3.06 -14.47
CA ASP A 971 -38.61 -1.69 -14.12
C ASP A 971 -37.69 -0.66 -14.79
N SER A 972 -38.27 0.18 -15.66
CA SER A 972 -37.60 1.23 -16.44
C SER A 972 -37.45 2.57 -15.69
N GLY A 973 -37.64 2.58 -14.36
CA GLY A 973 -37.75 3.80 -13.56
C GLY A 973 -36.45 4.27 -12.89
N CYS A 974 -36.43 5.53 -12.45
CA CYS A 974 -35.34 6.11 -11.67
C CYS A 974 -35.14 5.36 -10.35
N ALA A 975 -33.92 4.89 -10.06
CA ALA A 975 -33.60 4.09 -8.87
C ALA A 975 -33.84 4.81 -7.53
N SER A 976 -33.97 6.15 -7.54
CA SER A 976 -34.25 6.93 -6.33
C SER A 976 -35.73 7.27 -6.14
N CYS A 977 -36.53 7.38 -7.21
CA CYS A 977 -37.90 7.90 -7.12
C CYS A 977 -38.94 7.13 -7.95
N GLY A 978 -38.55 6.08 -8.66
CA GLY A 978 -39.42 5.22 -9.46
C GLY A 978 -39.99 5.84 -10.74
N LYS A 979 -39.72 7.12 -11.02
CA LYS A 979 -40.26 7.81 -12.22
C LYS A 979 -39.52 7.39 -13.49
N ASN A 980 -40.25 7.19 -14.59
CA ASN A 980 -39.72 6.75 -15.89
C ASN A 980 -39.15 7.90 -16.76
N LYS A 981 -39.33 9.15 -16.35
CA LYS A 981 -38.83 10.35 -17.01
C LYS A 981 -38.44 11.41 -15.99
N GLN A 982 -37.63 12.37 -16.41
CA GLN A 982 -37.26 13.53 -15.62
C GLN A 982 -38.43 14.52 -15.46
N ALA A 983 -38.31 15.48 -14.54
CA ALA A 983 -39.36 16.46 -14.25
C ALA A 983 -39.63 17.43 -15.43
N ASP A 984 -38.65 17.62 -16.31
CA ASP A 984 -38.69 18.41 -17.55
C ASP A 984 -39.08 17.59 -18.79
N GLY A 985 -39.41 16.31 -18.63
CA GLY A 985 -39.72 15.40 -19.73
C GLY A 985 -38.51 14.74 -20.41
N GLY A 986 -37.28 15.06 -19.98
CA GLY A 986 -36.05 14.43 -20.46
C GLY A 986 -35.94 12.94 -20.09
N GLY A 987 -35.17 12.18 -20.88
CA GLY A 987 -34.86 10.78 -20.58
C GLY A 987 -34.02 10.63 -19.31
N LEU A 988 -34.15 9.51 -18.60
CA LEU A 988 -33.34 9.25 -17.41
C LEU A 988 -31.86 9.04 -17.79
N LEU A 989 -30.95 9.45 -16.90
CA LEU A 989 -29.51 9.28 -17.07
C LEU A 989 -29.05 7.94 -16.50
N ASN A 990 -28.21 7.22 -17.24
CA ASN A 990 -27.59 6.01 -16.74
C ASN A 990 -26.58 6.37 -15.63
N CYS A 991 -26.49 5.51 -14.62
CA CYS A 991 -25.43 5.58 -13.62
C CYS A 991 -24.06 5.48 -14.29
N ALA A 992 -23.28 6.56 -14.27
CA ALA A 992 -21.95 6.62 -14.89
C ALA A 992 -20.94 5.56 -14.38
N ARG A 993 -21.25 4.86 -13.29
CA ARG A 993 -20.38 3.86 -12.65
C ARG A 993 -20.74 2.42 -13.03
N CYS A 994 -22.00 2.02 -12.81
CA CYS A 994 -22.44 0.64 -13.05
C CYS A 994 -23.20 0.47 -14.37
N MET A 995 -23.70 1.56 -14.96
CA MET A 995 -24.53 1.60 -16.17
C MET A 995 -25.79 0.71 -16.13
N LYS A 996 -26.16 0.19 -14.95
CA LYS A 996 -27.33 -0.69 -14.73
C LYS A 996 -28.57 0.03 -14.18
N VAL A 997 -28.39 1.16 -13.50
CA VAL A 997 -29.49 1.93 -12.87
C VAL A 997 -29.62 3.32 -13.47
N ASN A 998 -30.86 3.79 -13.56
CA ASN A 998 -31.21 5.09 -14.14
C ASN A 998 -31.50 6.11 -13.04
N TYR A 999 -31.15 7.38 -13.24
CA TYR A 999 -31.34 8.48 -12.31
C TYR A 999 -31.86 9.73 -13.03
N GLY A 1000 -32.58 10.61 -12.33
CA GLY A 1000 -32.89 11.96 -12.81
C GLY A 1000 -31.71 12.92 -12.63
N GLU A 1001 -31.61 13.98 -13.45
CA GLU A 1001 -30.46 14.90 -13.51
C GLU A 1001 -30.12 15.57 -12.17
N HIS A 1002 -31.13 15.90 -11.36
CA HIS A 1002 -30.93 16.44 -10.01
C HIS A 1002 -30.14 15.51 -9.07
N TYR A 1003 -30.09 14.20 -9.35
CA TYR A 1003 -29.34 13.22 -8.58
C TYR A 1003 -27.94 12.94 -9.14
N ASN A 1004 -27.64 13.39 -10.37
CA ASN A 1004 -26.38 13.13 -11.05
C ASN A 1004 -25.21 13.96 -10.47
N THR A 1005 -25.49 15.19 -10.02
CA THR A 1005 -24.49 16.04 -9.33
C THR A 1005 -24.26 15.68 -7.86
N THR A 1006 -25.10 14.80 -7.29
CA THR A 1006 -25.01 14.32 -5.91
C THR A 1006 -24.58 12.86 -5.78
N ALA A 1007 -24.30 12.16 -6.88
CA ALA A 1007 -23.73 10.80 -6.84
C ALA A 1007 -22.29 10.76 -6.29
N THR A 1008 -21.59 11.90 -6.23
CA THR A 1008 -20.34 12.08 -5.44
C THR A 1008 -20.58 12.43 -3.97
N LYS A 1009 -21.83 12.62 -3.52
CA LYS A 1009 -22.22 13.02 -2.15
C LYS A 1009 -23.27 12.13 -1.46
N ALA A 1010 -23.74 11.05 -2.07
CA ALA A 1010 -24.71 10.14 -1.45
C ALA A 1010 -24.08 9.22 -0.38
N ARG A 1011 -23.78 9.80 0.79
CA ARG A 1011 -23.75 9.05 2.07
C ARG A 1011 -25.17 8.56 2.37
N ALA A 1012 -25.28 7.29 2.74
CA ALA A 1012 -26.52 6.56 3.02
C ALA A 1012 -27.60 7.37 3.77
N ARG A 1013 -28.77 7.52 3.13
CA ARG A 1013 -30.06 7.66 3.81
C ARG A 1013 -31.01 6.61 3.23
N TRP A 1014 -31.38 5.64 4.06
CA TRP A 1014 -32.49 4.74 3.79
C TRP A 1014 -33.80 5.48 4.14
N PRO A 1015 -34.85 5.44 3.31
CA PRO A 1015 -36.19 5.88 3.70
C PRO A 1015 -36.95 4.72 4.37
N ALA A 1016 -37.64 5.05 5.47
CA ALA A 1016 -38.66 4.22 6.10
C ALA A 1016 -39.89 4.07 5.17
N GLY A 1017 -40.60 2.96 5.32
CA GLY A 1017 -41.61 2.47 4.38
C GLY A 1017 -42.92 3.25 4.28
N TYR A 1018 -43.47 3.18 3.06
CA TYR A 1018 -44.87 3.16 2.59
C TYR A 1018 -46.03 3.73 3.43
N GLY A 1019 -46.75 4.67 2.81
CA GLY A 1019 -48.17 4.99 3.02
C GLY A 1019 -48.66 6.08 2.04
N ARG A 1020 -49.46 5.68 1.03
CA ARG A 1020 -50.19 6.53 0.04
C ARG A 1020 -51.29 7.36 0.75
N ALA A 1021 -51.96 8.41 0.25
CA ALA A 1021 -52.22 8.94 -1.10
C ALA A 1021 -52.66 10.44 -0.99
N ASP A 1022 -52.46 11.18 -2.08
CA ASP A 1022 -52.97 12.52 -2.47
C ASP A 1022 -54.53 12.62 -2.57
N PRO A 1023 -55.20 13.77 -2.89
CA PRO A 1023 -54.74 15.18 -3.13
C PRO A 1023 -55.70 16.31 -2.61
N LEU A 1024 -55.33 17.58 -2.93
CA LEU A 1024 -56.17 18.78 -3.27
C LEU A 1024 -56.23 19.99 -2.32
N CYS A 1025 -55.89 21.15 -2.92
CA CYS A 1025 -56.39 22.53 -2.76
C CYS A 1025 -56.11 23.36 -1.48
N SER A 1026 -55.20 24.34 -1.67
CA SER A 1026 -55.28 25.77 -1.32
C SER A 1026 -55.41 26.26 0.15
N PRO A 1027 -54.80 27.43 0.47
CA PRO A 1027 -54.58 27.96 1.84
C PRO A 1027 -55.83 28.72 2.37
N PRO A 1028 -55.96 29.21 3.65
CA PRO A 1028 -54.91 29.80 4.50
C PRO A 1028 -55.06 29.72 6.06
N LYS A 1029 -54.00 30.20 6.73
CA LYS A 1029 -53.91 30.95 8.01
C LYS A 1029 -54.39 30.35 9.37
N PRO A 1030 -53.78 30.84 10.48
CA PRO A 1030 -53.57 30.10 11.72
C PRO A 1030 -54.57 30.50 12.83
N ILE A 1031 -54.75 29.66 13.85
CA ILE A 1031 -55.06 30.06 15.23
C ILE A 1031 -54.71 28.91 16.19
N THR A 1032 -54.22 29.35 17.35
CA THR A 1032 -53.78 28.74 18.60
C THR A 1032 -54.74 27.74 19.30
N PRO A 1033 -54.22 26.98 20.29
CA PRO A 1033 -54.81 25.76 20.87
C PRO A 1033 -55.81 26.08 21.99
N PRO A 1034 -56.57 25.09 22.47
CA PRO A 1034 -56.28 24.47 23.77
C PRO A 1034 -56.72 22.98 23.77
N SER A 1035 -56.67 22.12 24.78
CA SER A 1035 -56.36 22.12 26.21
C SER A 1035 -56.40 20.66 26.68
N THR A 1036 -55.67 20.36 27.77
CA THR A 1036 -56.02 19.38 28.85
C THR A 1036 -56.21 17.89 28.48
N ARG A 1037 -55.87 16.90 29.29
CA ARG A 1037 -55.51 16.77 30.72
C ARG A 1037 -54.90 15.36 30.81
N ALA A 1038 -53.72 15.23 31.40
CA ALA A 1038 -53.51 14.77 32.77
C ALA A 1038 -53.68 13.27 32.98
N LEU A 1039 -52.61 12.63 33.45
CA LEU A 1039 -52.43 12.11 34.82
C LEU A 1039 -51.07 11.40 34.83
N MET A 1040 -50.08 12.00 35.51
CA MET A 1040 -49.59 11.63 36.85
C MET A 1040 -48.73 10.36 36.81
N ASP A 1041 -47.60 10.21 37.49
CA ASP A 1041 -46.72 11.00 38.38
C ASP A 1041 -45.54 10.02 38.59
N GLY A 1042 -44.28 10.38 38.85
CA GLY A 1042 -43.68 11.68 39.05
C GLY A 1042 -42.20 11.52 39.44
N LYS A 1043 -41.55 12.70 39.53
CA LYS A 1043 -40.38 13.10 40.35
C LYS A 1043 -39.00 12.55 39.91
N GLU A 1044 -38.21 13.31 39.15
CA GLU A 1044 -37.37 14.50 39.50
C GLU A 1044 -36.06 14.16 40.25
N PRO A 1045 -35.00 15.00 40.19
CA PRO A 1045 -34.47 15.71 39.02
C PRO A 1045 -32.92 15.64 38.93
N PHE A 1046 -32.42 16.07 37.78
CA PHE A 1046 -31.03 16.41 37.53
C PHE A 1046 -30.55 17.51 38.50
N ASN A 1047 -29.45 17.26 39.21
CA ASN A 1047 -28.62 18.31 39.77
C ASN A 1047 -27.25 18.26 39.09
N THR A 1048 -27.05 19.27 38.24
CA THR A 1048 -25.75 19.75 37.80
C THR A 1048 -24.98 20.23 39.02
N VAL A 1049 -23.84 19.59 39.32
CA VAL A 1049 -22.87 20.12 40.30
C VAL A 1049 -21.52 20.19 39.62
N THR A 1050 -21.20 21.42 39.24
CA THR A 1050 -19.87 21.93 38.93
C THR A 1050 -19.07 21.93 40.22
N ILE A 1051 -18.01 21.12 40.35
CA ILE A 1051 -16.92 21.39 41.30
C ILE A 1051 -15.58 21.01 40.65
N THR A 1052 -14.82 22.08 40.40
CA THR A 1052 -13.36 22.26 40.22
C THR A 1052 -12.43 21.06 40.24
#